data_AF-A0A3D1CQ56-F1
#
_entry.id   AF-A0A3D1CQ56-F1
#
_cell.length_a   1.000
_cell.length_b   1.000
_cell.length_c   1.000
_cell.angle_alpha   90.00
_cell.angle_beta   90.00
_cell.angle_gamma   90.00
#
_symmetry.space_group_name_H-M   'P 1'
#
loop_
_entity.id
_entity.type
_entity.pdbx_description
1 polymer ?
#
loop_
_entity_poly.entity_id
_entity_poly.type
_entity_poly.pdbx_seq_one_letter_code
_entity_poly.pdbx_strand_id
1 'polypeptide(L)'
;MTKIFIRCTIALSLVTILGSLLYYTLPVTRLGLLIILIFSVLVAILIPLQHPESQPKLSFGRKPEIALSATIILALTAWWTVILPINITSAVRSLWGIVPVFSLVALGVAFFCLIVLLASGRRVAVSRCHAGHDGASDATSDLEGASQTGPVEYTSTFTILLFAITFFTAISMAAVIYPIGFGFDPFLHRATVEHIATFGTITPKPLYYIGQYALELTSHLVFGLQLNLVDRFLLPVLAAILLTGSTLLGLSSFLKNRTPFVLAGLLLFPLGTLISTTPQGLAYVFCASAVMLSFTSSLVPASLLAVAAAITHPIAGIPAIIFVFTSYLLRRATNKLQQKIILVSSFLINLIAIPALFALQSAKSGLALSLNFANLFNLSSWHNLGLTSFFSNHFNTWYDALYLVIDNLFLITIFFALIGFFYHRASAKRQRGETTVQSVASEGEVFCYEPERKTSGEGRSWQDPTNASIKIFLSTSAAMFLNFLILSLLFSFNFLISYERSDYALRALTMAHIFLIPLAALGLVAINDYLKTKPLALRLTFFAILTVIAIGNIYGAYPRHDNYGVSAGFNTSQADVDAVQKINDLANGQDYIVLANQSTAAAAISLYGFKQYYHDDIFYYPIPTGGPLYQKYLDMVNNTPSLDTVQQAMDLAGVNLAYFAISDYWWDANNIIAQTKLLTNSWFTTPNGSVTVFEFRR
;
A
#
# COMPACT_ATOMS: atom_id res chain seq x y z
N MET A 1 20.79 -13.68 -2.99
CA MET A 1 19.78 -12.61 -2.80
C MET A 1 18.56 -13.05 -2.00
N THR A 2 17.87 -14.15 -2.32
CA THR A 2 16.66 -14.60 -1.58
C THR A 2 16.84 -14.67 -0.05
N LYS A 3 17.92 -15.30 0.43
CA LYS A 3 18.22 -15.37 1.88
C LYS A 3 18.40 -13.98 2.50
N ILE A 4 19.07 -13.07 1.79
CA ILE A 4 19.31 -11.69 2.25
C ILE A 4 17.97 -10.98 2.37
N PHE A 5 17.13 -11.04 1.33
CA PHE A 5 15.79 -10.42 1.37
C PHE A 5 14.97 -10.93 2.56
N ILE A 6 14.84 -12.26 2.73
CA ILE A 6 14.06 -12.82 3.85
C ILE A 6 14.62 -12.38 5.20
N ARG A 7 15.94 -12.36 5.38
CA ARG A 7 16.58 -11.89 6.62
C ARG A 7 16.32 -10.41 6.86
N CYS A 8 16.47 -9.57 5.84
CA CYS A 8 16.15 -8.14 5.93
C CYS A 8 14.68 -7.90 6.26
N THR A 9 13.76 -8.67 5.66
CA THR A 9 12.33 -8.61 5.98
C THR A 9 12.06 -8.98 7.43
N ILE A 10 12.65 -10.08 7.93
CA ILE A 10 12.52 -10.49 9.34
C ILE A 10 13.06 -9.40 10.26
N ALA A 11 14.28 -8.91 10.01
CA ALA A 11 14.88 -7.87 10.83
C ALA A 11 14.04 -6.59 10.84
N LEU A 12 13.54 -6.16 9.68
CA LEU A 12 12.65 -4.99 9.57
C LEU A 12 11.37 -5.18 10.38
N SER A 13 10.69 -6.32 10.24
CA SER A 13 9.47 -6.60 11.01
C SER A 13 9.73 -6.65 12.51
N LEU A 14 10.86 -7.21 12.94
CA LEU A 14 11.26 -7.23 14.35
C LEU A 14 11.57 -5.82 14.89
N VAL A 15 12.24 -4.96 14.10
CA VAL A 15 12.45 -3.55 14.48
C VAL A 15 11.10 -2.85 14.65
N THR A 16 10.16 -3.05 13.74
CA THR A 16 8.80 -2.50 13.86
C THR A 16 8.10 -2.97 15.14
N ILE A 17 8.11 -4.29 15.41
CA ILE A 17 7.39 -4.89 16.54
C ILE A 17 8.04 -4.51 17.88
N LEU A 18 9.35 -4.75 18.00
CA LEU A 18 10.10 -4.53 19.24
C LEU A 18 10.29 -3.05 19.53
N GLY A 19 10.47 -2.21 18.50
CA GLY A 19 10.50 -0.76 18.65
C GLY A 19 9.16 -0.22 19.16
N SER A 20 8.04 -0.80 18.71
CA SER A 20 6.73 -0.49 19.25
C SER A 20 6.58 -0.92 20.71
N LEU A 21 7.08 -2.11 21.07
CA LEU A 21 7.09 -2.57 22.45
C LEU A 21 7.93 -1.66 23.36
N LEU A 22 9.10 -1.22 22.88
CA LEU A 22 9.95 -0.26 23.59
C LEU A 22 9.16 1.03 23.88
N TYR A 23 8.50 1.59 22.87
CA TYR A 23 7.70 2.81 23.03
C TYR A 23 6.65 2.72 24.14
N TYR A 24 6.00 1.57 24.34
CA TYR A 24 5.02 1.43 25.43
C TYR A 24 5.65 1.21 26.79
N THR A 25 6.78 0.52 26.84
CA THR A 25 7.36 0.02 28.10
C THR A 25 8.37 0.98 28.70
N LEU A 26 9.12 1.72 27.88
CA LEU A 26 10.23 2.57 28.29
C LEU A 26 10.28 3.85 27.46
N PRO A 27 10.97 4.90 27.94
CA PRO A 27 11.34 6.03 27.10
C PRO A 27 12.17 5.56 25.90
N VAL A 28 11.79 6.00 24.70
CA VAL A 28 12.52 5.72 23.47
C VAL A 28 13.82 6.50 23.47
N THR A 29 14.93 5.78 23.37
CA THR A 29 16.28 6.37 23.30
C THR A 29 17.06 5.80 22.12
N ARG A 30 18.09 6.52 21.67
CA ARG A 30 19.02 6.05 20.64
C ARG A 30 19.62 4.68 20.98
N LEU A 31 20.04 4.48 22.23
CA LEU A 31 20.61 3.21 22.68
C LEU A 31 19.58 2.08 22.65
N GLY A 32 18.36 2.32 23.13
CA GLY A 32 17.28 1.33 23.11
C GLY A 32 16.95 0.84 21.70
N LEU A 33 16.83 1.77 20.75
CA LEU A 33 16.60 1.44 19.34
C LEU A 33 17.79 0.72 18.69
N LEU A 34 19.02 1.11 19.01
CA LEU A 34 20.23 0.43 18.51
C LEU A 34 20.30 -1.03 19.00
N ILE A 35 20.00 -1.28 20.28
CA ILE A 35 19.94 -2.64 20.84
C ILE A 35 18.89 -3.47 20.10
N ILE A 36 17.70 -2.91 19.88
CA ILE A 36 16.63 -3.58 19.13
C ILE A 36 17.06 -3.90 17.70
N LEU A 37 17.72 -2.96 17.02
CA LEU A 37 18.21 -3.17 15.66
C LEU A 37 19.24 -4.31 15.60
N ILE A 38 20.25 -4.28 16.48
CA ILE A 38 21.28 -5.34 16.55
C ILE A 38 20.64 -6.69 16.85
N PHE A 39 19.77 -6.74 17.87
CA PHE A 39 19.05 -7.96 18.24
C PHE A 39 18.21 -8.51 17.07
N SER A 40 17.47 -7.64 16.37
CA SER A 40 16.64 -8.01 15.22
C SER A 40 17.48 -8.59 14.07
N VAL A 41 18.64 -8.01 13.79
CA VAL A 41 19.57 -8.51 12.77
C VAL A 41 20.17 -9.86 13.19
N LEU A 42 20.57 -10.02 14.45
CA LEU A 42 21.11 -11.29 14.97
C LEU A 42 20.07 -12.41 14.88
N VAL A 43 18.84 -12.17 15.34
CA VAL A 43 17.73 -13.13 15.24
C VAL A 43 17.48 -13.51 13.78
N ALA A 44 17.45 -12.53 12.87
CA ALA A 44 17.26 -12.79 11.45
C ALA A 44 18.39 -13.66 10.86
N ILE A 45 19.64 -13.46 11.28
CA ILE A 45 20.78 -14.28 10.83
C ILE A 45 20.66 -15.73 11.34
N LEU A 46 20.24 -15.90 12.60
CA LEU A 46 20.17 -17.20 13.29
C LEU A 46 19.01 -18.08 12.83
N ILE A 47 17.94 -17.51 12.28
CA ILE A 47 16.81 -18.30 11.76
C ILE A 47 17.31 -19.19 10.59
N PRO A 48 17.21 -20.52 10.70
CA PRO A 48 17.66 -21.42 9.67
C PRO A 48 16.75 -21.27 8.44
N LEU A 49 17.33 -20.83 7.33
CA LEU A 49 16.65 -20.79 6.05
C LEU A 49 17.05 -22.03 5.26
N GLN A 50 16.06 -22.86 4.92
CA GLN A 50 16.22 -24.00 4.02
C GLN A 50 16.97 -23.55 2.75
N HIS A 51 17.90 -24.38 2.28
CA HIS A 51 18.71 -24.07 1.11
C HIS A 51 17.81 -23.91 -0.11
N PRO A 52 17.75 -22.72 -0.75
CA PRO A 52 17.16 -22.63 -2.06
C PRO A 52 18.05 -23.43 -3.02
N GLU A 53 17.46 -24.40 -3.71
CA GLU A 53 18.12 -25.13 -4.78
C GLU A 53 18.61 -24.15 -5.85
N SER A 54 19.91 -24.21 -6.14
CA SER A 54 20.65 -23.49 -7.18
C SER A 54 20.58 -21.94 -7.12
N GLN A 55 21.73 -21.30 -6.91
CA GLN A 55 21.84 -19.86 -7.15
C GLN A 55 21.92 -19.60 -8.65
N PRO A 56 21.10 -18.71 -9.22
CA PRO A 56 21.31 -18.25 -10.59
C PRO A 56 22.65 -17.51 -10.68
N LYS A 57 23.52 -17.95 -11.58
CA LYS A 57 24.73 -17.18 -11.93
C LYS A 57 24.31 -15.86 -12.57
N LEU A 58 24.92 -14.76 -12.12
CA LEU A 58 24.77 -13.45 -12.75
C LEU A 58 25.23 -13.59 -14.20
N SER A 59 24.36 -13.26 -15.15
CA SER A 59 24.61 -13.54 -16.54
C SER A 59 24.18 -12.33 -17.37
N PHE A 60 25.13 -11.79 -18.13
CA PHE A 60 24.90 -10.58 -18.93
C PHE A 60 23.89 -10.83 -20.04
N GLY A 61 23.10 -9.79 -20.35
CA GLY A 61 21.97 -9.85 -21.26
C GLY A 61 22.34 -10.15 -22.71
N ARG A 62 21.42 -10.75 -23.49
CA ARG A 62 21.53 -10.71 -24.96
C ARG A 62 21.40 -9.25 -25.44
N LYS A 63 21.93 -8.92 -26.61
CA LYS A 63 21.80 -7.57 -27.23
C LYS A 63 20.40 -6.92 -27.08
N PRO A 64 19.26 -7.61 -27.31
CA PRO A 64 17.93 -7.01 -27.11
C PRO A 64 17.59 -6.71 -25.64
N GLU A 65 18.04 -7.52 -24.68
CA GLU A 65 17.82 -7.26 -23.24
C GLU A 65 18.58 -6.00 -22.80
N ILE A 66 19.81 -5.82 -23.32
CA ILE A 66 20.63 -4.63 -23.08
C ILE A 66 19.94 -3.40 -23.68
N ALA A 67 19.46 -3.48 -24.93
CA ALA A 67 18.75 -2.39 -25.58
C ALA A 67 17.49 -1.99 -24.81
N LEU A 68 16.63 -2.96 -24.44
CA LEU A 68 15.44 -2.69 -23.62
C LEU A 68 15.80 -2.05 -22.28
N SER A 69 16.83 -2.56 -21.60
CA SER A 69 17.27 -2.00 -20.32
C SER A 69 17.81 -0.57 -20.46
N ALA A 70 18.57 -0.29 -21.51
CA ALA A 70 19.04 1.05 -21.81
C ALA A 70 17.88 2.01 -22.11
N THR A 71 16.89 1.56 -22.89
CA THR A 71 15.66 2.34 -23.15
C THR A 71 14.89 2.64 -21.86
N ILE A 72 14.76 1.68 -20.95
CA ILE A 72 14.14 1.90 -19.63
C ILE A 72 14.89 2.99 -18.88
N ILE A 73 16.23 2.89 -18.78
CA ILE A 73 17.04 3.88 -18.07
C ILE A 73 16.88 5.27 -18.69
N LEU A 74 17.00 5.40 -20.02
CA LEU A 74 16.83 6.66 -20.73
C LEU A 74 15.44 7.26 -20.51
N ALA A 75 14.39 6.45 -20.56
CA ALA A 75 13.02 6.89 -20.34
C ALA A 75 12.79 7.35 -18.89
N LEU A 76 13.35 6.65 -17.90
CA LEU A 76 13.31 7.08 -16.50
C LEU A 76 14.12 8.36 -16.28
N THR A 77 15.27 8.51 -16.94
CA THR A 77 16.04 9.77 -16.91
C THR A 77 15.21 10.90 -17.50
N ALA A 78 14.57 10.71 -18.66
CA ALA A 78 13.70 11.71 -19.28
C ALA A 78 12.54 12.12 -18.35
N TRP A 79 11.90 11.16 -17.69
CA TRP A 79 10.90 11.43 -16.66
C TRP A 79 11.47 12.31 -15.53
N TRP A 80 12.57 11.88 -14.91
CA TRP A 80 13.14 12.62 -13.77
C TRP A 80 13.72 13.98 -14.16
N THR A 81 14.18 14.19 -15.39
CA THR A 81 14.61 15.53 -15.85
C THR A 81 13.46 16.53 -15.90
N VAL A 82 12.21 16.07 -16.07
CA VAL A 82 11.01 16.92 -16.00
C VAL A 82 10.56 17.10 -14.55
N ILE A 83 10.59 16.04 -13.74
CA ILE A 83 10.03 16.07 -12.38
C ILE A 83 10.96 16.74 -11.35
N LEU A 84 12.26 16.49 -11.38
CA LEU A 84 13.19 16.98 -10.35
C LEU A 84 13.23 18.51 -10.20
N PRO A 85 13.13 19.32 -11.28
CA PRO A 85 13.10 20.78 -11.15
C PRO A 85 11.79 21.33 -10.54
N ILE A 86 10.72 20.53 -10.46
CA ILE A 86 9.42 20.97 -9.97
C ILE A 86 9.43 21.02 -8.45
N ASN A 87 9.17 22.21 -7.92
CA ASN A 87 9.08 22.45 -6.49
C ASN A 87 7.77 23.21 -6.18
N ILE A 88 6.79 22.50 -5.64
CA ILE A 88 5.47 23.04 -5.33
C ILE A 88 5.45 23.53 -3.90
N THR A 89 5.57 24.85 -3.74
CA THR A 89 5.39 25.55 -2.46
C THR A 89 4.08 26.33 -2.39
N SER A 90 3.38 26.52 -3.50
CA SER A 90 2.04 27.12 -3.52
C SER A 90 0.96 26.07 -3.23
N ALA A 91 -0.24 26.53 -2.88
CA ALA A 91 -1.40 25.66 -2.71
C ALA A 91 -1.90 25.20 -4.09
N VAL A 92 -1.86 23.90 -4.34
CA VAL A 92 -2.23 23.30 -5.62
C VAL A 92 -3.15 22.12 -5.38
N ARG A 93 -4.28 22.10 -6.09
CA ARG A 93 -5.28 21.03 -5.98
C ARG A 93 -4.88 19.75 -6.70
N SER A 94 -4.18 19.89 -7.82
CA SER A 94 -3.71 18.76 -8.62
C SER A 94 -2.32 19.03 -9.16
N LEU A 95 -1.41 18.09 -8.92
CA LEU A 95 -0.07 18.14 -9.49
C LEU A 95 -0.09 18.08 -11.01
N TRP A 96 -1.14 17.51 -11.63
CA TRP A 96 -1.26 17.42 -13.08
C TRP A 96 -1.53 18.77 -13.75
N GLY A 97 -1.87 19.80 -12.97
CA GLY A 97 -1.89 21.19 -13.44
C GLY A 97 -0.49 21.81 -13.58
N ILE A 98 0.55 21.17 -13.03
CA ILE A 98 1.94 21.64 -13.03
C ILE A 98 2.83 20.69 -13.81
N VAL A 99 2.71 19.39 -13.54
CA VAL A 99 3.43 18.33 -14.23
C VAL A 99 2.81 18.13 -15.61
N PRO A 100 3.56 18.31 -16.71
CA PRO A 100 3.03 18.09 -18.05
C PRO A 100 2.57 16.64 -18.20
N VAL A 101 1.30 16.41 -18.51
CA VAL A 101 0.73 15.05 -18.66
C VAL A 101 1.50 14.22 -19.70
N PHE A 102 2.08 14.86 -20.72
CA PHE A 102 2.92 14.20 -21.73
C PHE A 102 4.18 13.52 -21.16
N SER A 103 4.65 13.94 -19.97
CA SER A 103 5.75 13.25 -19.27
C SER A 103 5.43 11.78 -18.96
N LEU A 104 4.13 11.42 -18.84
CA LEU A 104 3.69 10.03 -18.68
C LEU A 104 4.06 9.14 -19.86
N VAL A 105 4.32 9.71 -21.05
CA VAL A 105 4.81 8.94 -22.21
C VAL A 105 6.16 8.31 -21.91
N ALA A 106 7.07 9.03 -21.24
CA ALA A 106 8.37 8.49 -20.84
C ALA A 106 8.21 7.30 -19.88
N LEU A 107 7.35 7.43 -18.86
CA LEU A 107 7.01 6.30 -18.00
C LEU A 107 6.35 5.15 -18.77
N GLY A 108 5.45 5.45 -19.71
CA GLY A 108 4.80 4.45 -20.55
C GLY A 108 5.80 3.62 -21.35
N VAL A 109 6.81 4.27 -21.96
CA VAL A 109 7.91 3.59 -22.65
C VAL A 109 8.71 2.71 -21.68
N ALA A 110 9.03 3.21 -20.48
CA ALA A 110 9.74 2.43 -19.47
C ALA A 110 8.95 1.18 -19.04
N PHE A 111 7.66 1.32 -18.73
CA PHE A 111 6.79 0.20 -18.37
C PHE A 111 6.60 -0.79 -19.51
N PHE A 112 6.39 -0.32 -20.74
CA PHE A 112 6.26 -1.21 -21.90
C PHE A 112 7.51 -2.06 -22.09
N CYS A 113 8.70 -1.44 -22.11
CA CYS A 113 9.97 -2.14 -22.23
C CYS A 113 10.19 -3.11 -21.07
N LEU A 114 9.82 -2.72 -19.85
CA LEU A 114 9.92 -3.56 -18.66
C LEU A 114 9.00 -4.79 -18.74
N ILE A 115 7.76 -4.63 -19.19
CA ILE A 115 6.80 -5.73 -19.39
C ILE A 115 7.33 -6.71 -20.45
N VAL A 116 7.85 -6.20 -21.57
CA VAL A 116 8.49 -7.01 -22.61
C VAL A 116 9.69 -7.78 -22.04
N LEU A 117 10.53 -7.11 -21.25
CA LEU A 117 11.71 -7.71 -20.62
C LEU A 117 11.31 -8.83 -19.65
N LEU A 118 10.31 -8.60 -18.79
CA LEU A 118 9.76 -9.63 -17.89
C LEU A 118 9.16 -10.82 -18.65
N ALA A 119 8.46 -10.57 -19.76
CA ALA A 119 7.83 -11.62 -20.57
C ALA A 119 8.85 -12.47 -21.35
N SER A 120 10.06 -11.92 -21.58
CA SER A 120 11.14 -12.56 -22.35
C SER A 120 12.02 -13.54 -21.57
N GLY A 121 11.70 -13.81 -20.29
CA GLY A 121 12.51 -14.60 -19.34
C GLY A 121 13.26 -15.81 -19.93
N ARG A 122 14.50 -16.02 -19.50
CA ARG A 122 15.43 -16.99 -20.11
C ARG A 122 15.05 -18.42 -19.78
N ARG A 123 14.76 -19.24 -20.78
CA ARG A 123 14.77 -20.70 -20.61
C ARG A 123 16.22 -21.19 -20.59
N VAL A 124 16.73 -21.58 -19.44
CA VAL A 124 17.99 -22.35 -19.38
C VAL A 124 17.63 -23.81 -19.33
N ALA A 125 18.01 -24.58 -20.35
CA ALA A 125 17.98 -26.03 -20.28
C ALA A 125 19.03 -26.47 -19.26
N VAL A 126 18.60 -27.05 -18.15
CA VAL A 126 19.51 -27.66 -17.18
C VAL A 126 19.92 -29.02 -17.75
N SER A 127 20.96 -29.07 -18.57
CA SER A 127 21.58 -30.36 -18.88
C SER A 127 22.35 -30.80 -17.64
N ARG A 128 21.84 -31.79 -16.90
CA ARG A 128 22.69 -32.54 -15.98
C ARG A 128 23.68 -33.33 -16.84
N CYS A 129 24.90 -32.84 -16.98
CA CYS A 129 26.00 -33.70 -17.39
C CYS A 129 26.26 -34.64 -16.22
N HIS A 130 25.91 -35.93 -16.36
CA HIS A 130 26.53 -36.93 -15.52
C HIS A 130 28.03 -36.88 -15.80
N ALA A 131 28.80 -36.49 -14.80
CA ALA A 131 30.22 -36.75 -14.80
C ALA A 131 30.36 -38.27 -14.78
N GLY A 132 30.67 -38.85 -15.94
CA GLY A 132 31.08 -40.24 -16.05
C GLY A 132 32.28 -40.45 -15.13
N HIS A 133 32.14 -41.34 -14.16
CA HIS A 133 33.30 -41.96 -13.56
C HIS A 133 33.81 -42.98 -14.59
N ASP A 134 35.02 -42.73 -15.08
CA ASP A 134 35.80 -43.72 -15.82
C ASP A 134 35.97 -44.98 -14.97
N GLY A 135 35.55 -46.13 -15.50
CA GLY A 135 35.73 -47.42 -14.84
C GLY A 135 34.95 -48.56 -15.49
N ALA A 136 35.50 -49.08 -16.61
CA ALA A 136 35.41 -50.45 -17.14
C ALA A 136 34.05 -51.19 -17.27
N SER A 137 33.78 -51.58 -18.53
CA SER A 137 33.08 -52.80 -18.98
C SER A 137 31.81 -53.26 -18.24
N ASP A 138 30.65 -53.03 -18.85
CA ASP A 138 29.88 -54.14 -19.41
C ASP A 138 28.72 -53.63 -20.28
N ALA A 139 28.55 -54.30 -21.42
CA ALA A 139 27.42 -54.11 -22.30
C ALA A 139 26.22 -54.88 -21.73
N THR A 140 25.12 -54.19 -21.46
CA THR A 140 23.73 -54.60 -21.76
C THR A 140 22.70 -53.64 -21.16
N SER A 141 21.61 -53.46 -21.90
CA SER A 141 20.34 -52.82 -21.53
C SER A 141 20.28 -51.29 -21.50
N ASP A 142 19.97 -50.75 -22.67
CA ASP A 142 19.29 -49.47 -22.87
C ASP A 142 17.92 -49.48 -22.15
N LEU A 143 17.79 -48.67 -21.08
CA LEU A 143 16.53 -48.03 -20.70
C LEU A 143 16.85 -46.63 -20.17
N GLU A 144 16.84 -45.66 -21.08
CA GLU A 144 16.97 -44.23 -20.81
C GLU A 144 15.80 -43.72 -19.93
N GLY A 145 15.99 -43.74 -18.62
CA GLY A 145 15.18 -42.99 -17.66
C GLY A 145 15.65 -41.54 -17.52
N ALA A 146 15.63 -40.76 -18.60
CA ALA A 146 15.93 -39.32 -18.52
C ALA A 146 14.83 -38.61 -17.72
N SER A 147 15.08 -38.28 -16.45
CA SER A 147 14.17 -37.43 -15.68
C SER A 147 14.17 -36.02 -16.29
N GLN A 148 13.13 -35.74 -17.08
CA GLN A 148 12.89 -34.45 -17.70
C GLN A 148 12.60 -33.38 -16.63
N THR A 149 13.64 -32.82 -16.02
CA THR A 149 13.50 -31.53 -15.35
C THR A 149 13.35 -30.46 -16.43
N GLY A 150 12.12 -29.94 -16.57
CA GLY A 150 11.81 -28.91 -17.57
C GLY A 150 12.67 -27.65 -17.40
N PRO A 151 12.86 -26.84 -18.47
CA PRO A 151 13.69 -25.64 -18.41
C PRO A 151 13.12 -24.63 -17.40
N VAL A 152 13.95 -24.20 -16.45
CA VAL A 152 13.59 -23.17 -15.46
C VAL A 152 13.83 -21.79 -16.09
N GLU A 153 12.82 -20.90 -16.04
CA GLU A 153 12.99 -19.53 -16.50
C GLU A 153 13.78 -18.72 -15.45
N TYR A 154 15.03 -18.32 -15.75
CA TYR A 154 15.81 -17.45 -14.87
C TYR A 154 15.80 -16.01 -15.37
N THR A 155 15.64 -15.08 -14.43
CA THR A 155 15.65 -13.64 -14.71
C THR A 155 16.90 -13.01 -14.14
N SER A 156 17.48 -12.07 -14.88
CA SER A 156 18.61 -11.31 -14.36
C SER A 156 18.20 -10.52 -13.12
N THR A 157 19.05 -10.54 -12.10
CA THR A 157 18.95 -9.65 -10.92
C THR A 157 18.74 -8.19 -11.34
N PHE A 158 19.35 -7.80 -12.45
CA PHE A 158 19.24 -6.47 -13.02
C PHE A 158 17.81 -6.12 -13.46
N THR A 159 17.06 -7.04 -14.08
CA THR A 159 15.66 -6.80 -14.46
C THR A 159 14.77 -6.57 -13.25
N ILE A 160 15.01 -7.32 -12.16
CA ILE A 160 14.26 -7.15 -10.90
C ILE A 160 14.57 -5.78 -10.28
N LEU A 161 15.83 -5.36 -10.31
CA LEU A 161 16.24 -4.04 -9.86
C LEU A 161 15.60 -2.93 -10.70
N LEU A 162 15.61 -3.06 -12.03
CA LEU A 162 14.91 -2.12 -12.93
C LEU A 162 13.42 -2.05 -12.62
N PHE A 163 12.77 -3.20 -12.37
CA PHE A 163 11.37 -3.20 -11.93
C PHE A 163 11.16 -2.40 -10.66
N ALA A 164 11.96 -2.65 -9.61
CA ALA A 164 11.86 -1.93 -8.35
C ALA A 164 12.08 -0.42 -8.51
N ILE A 165 13.04 0.00 -9.35
CA ILE A 165 13.31 1.42 -9.63
C ILE A 165 12.16 2.07 -10.40
N THR A 166 11.62 1.40 -11.43
CA THR A 166 10.47 1.90 -12.20
C THR A 166 9.23 1.99 -11.31
N PHE A 167 8.98 0.99 -10.46
CA PHE A 167 7.88 0.99 -9.50
C PHE A 167 8.03 2.10 -8.45
N PHE A 168 9.24 2.28 -7.90
CA PHE A 168 9.56 3.41 -7.02
C PHE A 168 9.30 4.76 -7.71
N THR A 169 9.72 4.90 -8.97
CA THR A 169 9.50 6.12 -9.75
C THR A 169 8.02 6.46 -9.88
N ALA A 170 7.18 5.45 -10.11
CA ALA A 170 5.74 5.61 -10.26
C ALA A 170 5.01 6.10 -9.00
N ILE A 171 5.54 5.81 -7.80
CA ILE A 171 4.89 6.14 -6.52
C ILE A 171 5.59 7.25 -5.72
N SER A 172 6.81 7.65 -6.08
CA SER A 172 7.61 8.64 -5.32
C SER A 172 7.43 10.10 -5.75
N MET A 173 6.62 10.38 -6.79
CA MET A 173 6.52 11.73 -7.35
C MET A 173 6.08 12.78 -6.30
N ALA A 174 5.04 12.51 -5.50
CA ALA A 174 4.60 13.43 -4.44
C ALA A 174 5.70 13.68 -3.39
N ALA A 175 6.43 12.63 -3.02
CA ALA A 175 7.57 12.71 -2.11
C ALA A 175 8.76 13.49 -2.67
N VAL A 176 8.77 13.85 -3.95
CA VAL A 176 9.79 14.73 -4.56
C VAL A 176 9.27 16.15 -4.70
N ILE A 177 8.11 16.33 -5.34
CA ILE A 177 7.63 17.67 -5.79
C ILE A 177 7.07 18.54 -4.67
N TYR A 178 6.62 17.98 -3.55
CA TYR A 178 6.05 18.72 -2.41
C TYR A 178 7.05 18.78 -1.24
N PRO A 179 8.03 19.72 -1.21
CA PRO A 179 9.08 19.71 -0.18
C PRO A 179 8.59 19.97 1.24
N ILE A 180 7.50 20.74 1.38
CA ILE A 180 6.88 21.05 2.68
C ILE A 180 6.16 19.81 3.20
N GLY A 181 5.28 19.24 2.37
CA GLY A 181 4.56 18.00 2.64
C GLY A 181 3.35 17.84 1.70
N PHE A 182 2.81 16.63 1.64
CA PHE A 182 1.65 16.31 0.81
C PHE A 182 0.48 15.83 1.68
N GLY A 183 -0.59 16.63 1.72
CA GLY A 183 -1.74 16.40 2.60
C GLY A 183 -1.45 16.77 4.06
N PHE A 184 -2.43 16.50 4.93
CA PHE A 184 -2.39 16.86 6.35
C PHE A 184 -1.63 15.82 7.21
N ASP A 185 -1.95 14.53 7.05
CA ASP A 185 -1.50 13.43 7.91
C ASP A 185 0.03 13.38 8.16
N PRO A 186 0.91 13.58 7.15
CA PRO A 186 2.36 13.50 7.39
C PRO A 186 2.86 14.51 8.42
N PHE A 187 2.25 15.70 8.51
CA PHE A 187 2.66 16.72 9.48
C PHE A 187 2.37 16.29 10.92
N LEU A 188 1.20 15.68 11.15
CA LEU A 188 0.81 15.19 12.48
C LEU A 188 1.73 14.04 12.93
N HIS A 189 2.03 13.10 12.02
CA HIS A 189 2.91 11.97 12.30
C HIS A 189 4.35 12.44 12.55
N ARG A 190 4.87 13.32 11.71
CA ARG A 190 6.22 13.88 11.86
C ARG A 190 6.40 14.63 13.17
N ALA A 191 5.46 15.52 13.53
CA ALA A 191 5.52 16.25 14.79
C ALA A 191 5.44 15.30 16.01
N THR A 192 4.64 14.24 15.91
CA THR A 192 4.60 13.18 16.94
C THR A 192 5.94 12.48 17.08
N VAL A 193 6.57 12.10 15.97
CA VAL A 193 7.87 11.41 15.99
C VAL A 193 8.98 12.34 16.49
N GLU A 194 8.97 13.61 16.11
CA GLU A 194 9.91 14.62 16.61
C GLU A 194 9.76 14.85 18.12
N HIS A 195 8.53 14.90 18.61
CA HIS A 195 8.25 14.96 20.05
C HIS A 195 8.79 13.72 20.77
N ILE A 196 8.52 12.51 20.26
CA ILE A 196 9.04 11.27 20.86
C ILE A 196 10.57 11.21 20.79
N ALA A 197 11.19 11.68 19.70
CA ALA A 197 12.64 11.73 19.56
C ALA A 197 13.29 12.64 20.61
N THR A 198 12.61 13.72 20.99
CA THR A 198 13.08 14.72 21.96
C THR A 198 12.82 14.29 23.40
N PHE A 199 11.60 13.84 23.71
CA PHE A 199 11.15 13.58 25.08
C PHE A 199 11.10 12.09 25.44
N GLY A 200 11.35 11.20 24.48
CA GLY A 200 11.33 9.74 24.66
C GLY A 200 9.93 9.13 24.70
N THR A 201 8.85 9.93 24.79
CA THR A 201 7.47 9.43 24.83
C THR A 201 6.49 10.54 24.45
N ILE A 202 5.24 10.17 24.17
CA ILE A 202 4.10 11.10 24.06
C ILE A 202 2.88 10.45 24.72
N THR A 203 1.94 11.25 25.23
CA THR A 203 0.68 10.78 25.81
C THR A 203 -0.51 11.55 25.22
N PRO A 204 -1.66 10.90 25.00
CA PRO A 204 -1.93 9.47 25.20
C PRO A 204 -1.20 8.57 24.18
N LYS A 205 -0.97 7.30 24.53
CA LYS A 205 -0.34 6.32 23.64
C LYS A 205 -1.41 5.55 22.84
N PRO A 206 -1.71 5.91 21.57
CA PRO A 206 -2.68 5.17 20.77
C PRO A 206 -2.20 3.74 20.54
N LEU A 207 -3.12 2.79 20.29
CA LEU A 207 -2.79 1.36 20.03
C LEU A 207 -2.32 1.07 18.60
N TYR A 208 -2.22 2.11 17.78
CA TYR A 208 -1.94 2.02 16.34
C TYR A 208 -0.93 3.12 15.95
N TYR A 209 -0.43 3.07 14.72
CA TYR A 209 0.58 3.97 14.10
C TYR A 209 2.02 3.76 14.53
N ILE A 210 2.26 3.19 15.71
CA ILE A 210 3.60 3.12 16.30
C ILE A 210 4.56 2.25 15.49
N GLY A 211 4.04 1.29 14.72
CA GLY A 211 4.89 0.54 13.80
C GLY A 211 5.62 1.42 12.77
N GLN A 212 4.98 2.49 12.27
CA GLN A 212 5.65 3.50 11.44
C GLN A 212 6.66 4.30 12.27
N TYR A 213 6.23 4.80 13.44
CA TYR A 213 7.08 5.63 14.30
C TYR A 213 8.36 4.90 14.72
N ALA A 214 8.29 3.60 14.99
CA ALA A 214 9.46 2.77 15.33
C ALA A 214 10.51 2.78 14.19
N LEU A 215 10.07 2.72 12.93
CA LEU A 215 10.96 2.78 11.78
C LEU A 215 11.53 4.19 11.55
N GLU A 216 10.71 5.22 11.72
CA GLU A 216 11.15 6.61 11.58
C GLU A 216 12.13 7.01 12.67
N LEU A 217 11.82 6.70 13.94
CA LEU A 217 12.69 6.92 15.08
C LEU A 217 14.01 6.15 14.93
N THR A 218 13.98 4.90 14.46
CA THR A 218 15.20 4.15 14.20
C THR A 218 16.03 4.80 13.10
N SER A 219 15.39 5.21 12.00
CA SER A 219 16.03 5.92 10.88
C SER A 219 16.67 7.24 11.32
N HIS A 220 15.96 8.01 12.14
CA HIS A 220 16.40 9.31 12.62
C HIS A 220 17.46 9.21 13.73
N LEU A 221 17.17 8.51 14.83
CA LEU A 221 18.04 8.47 16.01
C LEU A 221 19.26 7.55 15.84
N VAL A 222 19.13 6.42 15.15
CA VAL A 222 20.22 5.46 15.00
C VAL A 222 21.11 5.82 13.82
N PHE A 223 20.51 6.09 12.65
CA PHE A 223 21.25 6.36 11.41
C PHE A 223 21.48 7.85 11.14
N GLY A 224 20.89 8.77 11.91
CA GLY A 224 21.10 10.21 11.74
C GLY A 224 20.41 10.80 10.50
N LEU A 225 19.40 10.11 9.95
CA LEU A 225 18.67 10.61 8.78
C LEU A 225 17.75 11.77 9.15
N GLN A 226 17.58 12.73 8.24
CA GLN A 226 16.64 13.83 8.43
C GLN A 226 15.21 13.30 8.47
N LEU A 227 14.46 13.65 9.52
CA LEU A 227 13.12 13.11 9.74
C LEU A 227 12.16 13.42 8.58
N ASN A 228 12.22 14.63 8.01
CA ASN A 228 11.44 15.00 6.81
C ASN A 228 11.70 14.07 5.62
N LEU A 229 12.96 13.70 5.36
CA LEU A 229 13.30 12.78 4.26
C LEU A 229 12.80 11.36 4.56
N VAL A 230 12.95 10.90 5.80
CA VAL A 230 12.46 9.58 6.20
C VAL A 230 10.95 9.53 6.03
N ASP A 231 10.21 10.47 6.61
CA ASP A 231 8.76 10.56 6.50
C ASP A 231 8.30 10.57 5.03
N ARG A 232 8.90 11.38 4.15
CA ARG A 232 8.49 11.44 2.72
C ARG A 232 8.77 10.16 1.94
N PHE A 233 9.90 9.48 2.20
CA PHE A 233 10.37 8.37 1.36
C PHE A 233 10.22 6.98 1.96
N LEU A 234 9.91 6.85 3.25
CA LEU A 234 9.81 5.55 3.93
C LEU A 234 8.87 4.60 3.20
N LEU A 235 7.64 5.04 2.92
CA LEU A 235 6.65 4.18 2.27
C LEU A 235 7.02 3.85 0.81
N PRO A 236 7.31 4.80 -0.10
CA PRO A 236 7.72 4.49 -1.47
C PRO A 236 8.91 3.53 -1.56
N VAL A 237 9.94 3.73 -0.73
CA VAL A 237 11.14 2.88 -0.71
C VAL A 237 10.80 1.47 -0.23
N LEU A 238 10.09 1.35 0.90
CA LEU A 238 9.73 0.04 1.42
C LEU A 238 8.75 -0.69 0.50
N ALA A 239 7.81 0.00 -0.13
CA ALA A 239 6.89 -0.59 -1.11
C ALA A 239 7.66 -1.18 -2.30
N ALA A 240 8.58 -0.41 -2.89
CA ALA A 240 9.37 -0.87 -4.04
C ALA A 240 10.24 -2.10 -3.72
N ILE A 241 10.81 -2.17 -2.52
CA ILE A 241 11.66 -3.30 -2.10
C ILE A 241 10.81 -4.50 -1.68
N LEU A 242 9.89 -4.31 -0.73
CA LEU A 242 9.14 -5.40 -0.11
C LEU A 242 8.12 -6.02 -1.06
N LEU A 243 7.36 -5.23 -1.83
CA LEU A 243 6.37 -5.78 -2.76
C LEU A 243 7.06 -6.54 -3.89
N THR A 244 8.10 -5.95 -4.51
CA THR A 244 8.86 -6.63 -5.58
C THR A 244 9.46 -7.95 -5.08
N GLY A 245 10.17 -7.93 -3.94
CA GLY A 245 10.82 -9.12 -3.40
C GLY A 245 9.82 -10.18 -2.92
N SER A 246 8.76 -9.78 -2.22
CA SER A 246 7.75 -10.70 -1.71
C SER A 246 6.93 -11.34 -2.83
N THR A 247 6.52 -10.59 -3.86
CA THR A 247 5.82 -11.12 -5.04
C THR A 247 6.71 -12.11 -5.79
N LEU A 248 7.98 -11.77 -6.04
CA LEU A 248 8.89 -12.67 -6.74
C LEU A 248 9.15 -13.96 -5.96
N LEU A 249 9.40 -13.88 -4.64
CA LEU A 249 9.71 -15.08 -3.85
C LEU A 249 8.47 -15.92 -3.51
N GLY A 250 7.37 -15.24 -3.21
CA GLY A 250 6.14 -15.83 -2.73
C GLY A 250 5.27 -16.39 -3.85
N LEU A 251 4.99 -15.62 -4.89
CA LEU A 251 4.09 -16.07 -5.96
C LEU A 251 4.80 -16.91 -7.03
N SER A 252 6.09 -16.70 -7.27
CA SER A 252 6.80 -17.58 -8.23
C SER A 252 6.84 -19.03 -7.75
N SER A 253 6.73 -19.28 -6.43
CA SER A 253 6.66 -20.64 -5.88
C SER A 253 5.40 -21.40 -6.32
N PHE A 254 4.33 -20.72 -6.73
CA PHE A 254 3.11 -21.32 -7.31
C PHE A 254 3.29 -21.80 -8.74
N LEU A 255 4.35 -21.35 -9.41
CA LEU A 255 4.53 -21.55 -10.84
C LEU A 255 5.67 -22.54 -11.06
N LYS A 256 5.39 -23.61 -11.81
CA LYS A 256 6.39 -24.63 -12.18
C LYS A 256 7.66 -24.00 -12.79
N ASN A 257 7.50 -22.96 -13.60
CA ASN A 257 8.59 -22.32 -14.33
C ASN A 257 9.13 -21.03 -13.65
N ARG A 258 8.68 -20.69 -12.43
CA ARG A 258 9.11 -19.50 -11.65
C ARG A 258 9.37 -18.24 -12.49
N THR A 259 8.38 -17.80 -13.25
CA THR A 259 8.54 -16.66 -14.18
C THR A 259 8.52 -15.31 -13.45
N PRO A 260 9.38 -14.34 -13.84
CA PRO A 260 9.38 -12.98 -13.27
C PRO A 260 8.15 -12.17 -13.68
N PHE A 261 7.42 -12.62 -14.71
CA PHE A 261 6.23 -11.93 -15.22
C PHE A 261 5.13 -11.81 -14.16
N VAL A 262 5.22 -12.58 -13.07
CA VAL A 262 4.36 -12.43 -11.89
C VAL A 262 4.42 -11.01 -11.28
N LEU A 263 5.54 -10.28 -11.47
CA LEU A 263 5.68 -8.88 -11.07
C LEU A 263 4.70 -7.94 -11.80
N ALA A 264 4.21 -8.32 -12.98
CA ALA A 264 3.19 -7.54 -13.69
C ALA A 264 1.89 -7.40 -12.88
N GLY A 265 1.63 -8.30 -11.91
CA GLY A 265 0.51 -8.16 -10.98
C GLY A 265 0.57 -6.91 -10.11
N LEU A 266 1.77 -6.38 -9.81
CA LEU A 266 1.93 -5.14 -9.04
C LEU A 266 1.47 -3.90 -9.81
N LEU A 267 1.33 -3.97 -11.14
CA LEU A 267 0.74 -2.90 -11.95
C LEU A 267 -0.76 -2.69 -11.66
N LEU A 268 -1.41 -3.71 -11.07
CA LEU A 268 -2.82 -3.68 -10.65
C LEU A 268 -2.99 -3.26 -9.19
N PHE A 269 -1.90 -3.03 -8.46
CA PHE A 269 -1.95 -2.60 -7.07
C PHE A 269 -2.57 -1.19 -6.97
N PRO A 270 -3.43 -0.87 -5.98
CA PRO A 270 -4.01 0.46 -5.82
C PRO A 270 -2.92 1.50 -5.43
N LEU A 271 -2.28 2.12 -6.43
CA LEU A 271 -1.04 2.89 -6.23
C LEU A 271 -1.23 4.15 -5.40
N GLY A 272 -2.43 4.75 -5.38
CA GLY A 272 -2.74 5.92 -4.54
C GLY A 272 -2.54 5.67 -3.05
N THR A 273 -2.49 4.41 -2.61
CA THR A 273 -2.20 4.03 -1.22
C THR A 273 -0.71 4.09 -0.86
N LEU A 274 0.17 4.30 -1.85
CA LEU A 274 1.63 4.22 -1.73
C LEU A 274 2.35 5.55 -1.99
N ILE A 275 1.62 6.61 -2.33
CA ILE A 275 2.23 7.88 -2.76
C ILE A 275 2.61 8.82 -1.60
N SER A 276 2.10 8.57 -0.40
CA SER A 276 2.37 9.35 0.80
C SER A 276 2.48 8.44 2.01
N THR A 277 3.51 8.64 2.83
CA THR A 277 3.73 7.82 4.02
C THR A 277 2.63 8.08 5.04
N THR A 278 1.83 7.05 5.27
CA THR A 278 0.82 7.00 6.32
C THR A 278 0.89 5.64 6.98
N PRO A 279 0.44 5.51 8.24
CA PRO A 279 0.44 4.23 8.92
C PRO A 279 -0.40 3.19 8.18
N GLN A 280 -1.51 3.64 7.59
CA GLN A 280 -2.37 2.79 6.77
C GLN A 280 -1.67 2.29 5.52
N GLY A 281 -0.96 3.18 4.79
CA GLY A 281 -0.17 2.83 3.60
C GLY A 281 0.94 1.82 3.90
N LEU A 282 1.69 2.05 4.99
CA LEU A 282 2.73 1.12 5.43
C LEU A 282 2.16 -0.25 5.84
N ALA A 283 1.03 -0.26 6.54
CA ALA A 283 0.35 -1.50 6.90
C ALA A 283 -0.17 -2.26 5.66
N TYR A 284 -0.56 -1.57 4.59
CA TYR A 284 -0.88 -2.23 3.31
C TYR A 284 0.33 -2.90 2.69
N VAL A 285 1.50 -2.26 2.70
CA VAL A 285 2.75 -2.87 2.19
C VAL A 285 3.10 -4.12 3.00
N PHE A 286 3.02 -4.05 4.33
CA PHE A 286 3.26 -5.22 5.19
C PHE A 286 2.22 -6.32 4.99
N CYS A 287 0.93 -5.98 4.90
CA CYS A 287 -0.13 -6.94 4.63
C CYS A 287 0.07 -7.64 3.28
N ALA A 288 0.24 -6.87 2.20
CA ALA A 288 0.47 -7.43 0.87
C ALA A 288 1.71 -8.32 0.85
N SER A 289 2.81 -7.88 1.47
CA SER A 289 4.04 -8.68 1.56
C SER A 289 3.84 -9.97 2.38
N ALA A 290 3.08 -9.92 3.48
CA ALA A 290 2.72 -11.09 4.27
C ALA A 290 1.88 -12.09 3.46
N VAL A 291 0.90 -11.58 2.71
CA VAL A 291 0.06 -12.38 1.81
C VAL A 291 0.90 -13.03 0.72
N MET A 292 1.84 -12.32 0.10
CA MET A 292 2.73 -12.93 -0.91
C MET A 292 3.65 -13.99 -0.27
N LEU A 293 4.25 -13.69 0.89
CA LEU A 293 5.22 -14.59 1.54
C LEU A 293 4.57 -15.78 2.25
N SER A 294 3.25 -15.78 2.48
CA SER A 294 2.54 -16.94 3.07
C SER A 294 2.57 -18.19 2.19
N PHE A 295 3.20 -18.10 1.01
CA PHE A 295 3.40 -19.18 0.04
C PHE A 295 4.82 -19.72 -0.01
N THR A 296 5.72 -19.14 0.76
CA THR A 296 7.05 -19.70 0.95
C THR A 296 7.00 -20.89 1.92
N SER A 297 8.05 -21.71 1.98
CA SER A 297 8.06 -22.89 2.86
C SER A 297 7.90 -22.51 4.34
N SER A 298 8.47 -21.38 4.75
CA SER A 298 8.35 -20.84 6.10
C SER A 298 7.32 -19.71 6.17
N LEU A 299 6.39 -19.80 7.13
CA LEU A 299 5.45 -18.72 7.42
C LEU A 299 6.04 -17.63 8.33
N VAL A 300 7.23 -17.82 8.89
CA VAL A 300 7.86 -16.87 9.83
C VAL A 300 7.89 -15.42 9.30
N PRO A 301 8.44 -15.13 8.10
CA PRO A 301 8.45 -13.75 7.60
C PRO A 301 7.04 -13.19 7.37
N ALA A 302 6.09 -14.02 6.91
CA ALA A 302 4.71 -13.61 6.71
C ALA A 302 4.00 -13.29 8.04
N SER A 303 4.21 -14.11 9.07
CA SER A 303 3.65 -13.89 10.40
C SER A 303 4.18 -12.61 11.04
N LEU A 304 5.49 -12.37 10.97
CA LEU A 304 6.09 -11.15 11.51
C LEU A 304 5.59 -9.90 10.79
N LEU A 305 5.46 -9.94 9.46
CA LEU A 305 4.87 -8.84 8.70
C LEU A 305 3.40 -8.61 9.03
N ALA A 306 2.60 -9.67 9.24
CA ALA A 306 1.20 -9.54 9.64
C ALA A 306 1.05 -8.87 11.02
N VAL A 307 1.92 -9.22 11.98
CA VAL A 307 1.95 -8.57 13.30
C VAL A 307 2.43 -7.12 13.18
N ALA A 308 3.49 -6.86 12.40
CA ALA A 308 3.96 -5.51 12.12
C ALA A 308 2.86 -4.65 11.47
N ALA A 309 2.09 -5.21 10.53
CA ALA A 309 0.92 -4.57 9.93
C ALA A 309 -0.14 -4.23 10.98
N ALA A 310 -0.43 -5.12 11.94
CA ALA A 310 -1.47 -4.90 12.95
C ALA A 310 -1.10 -3.79 13.95
N ILE A 311 0.16 -3.74 14.38
CA ILE A 311 0.68 -2.68 15.25
C ILE A 311 0.76 -1.34 14.51
N THR A 312 0.98 -1.37 13.20
CA THR A 312 0.99 -0.16 12.36
C THR A 312 -0.43 0.34 12.11
N HIS A 313 -1.34 -0.52 11.64
CA HIS A 313 -2.74 -0.18 11.43
C HIS A 313 -3.67 -1.43 11.44
N PRO A 314 -4.69 -1.47 12.32
CA PRO A 314 -5.49 -2.68 12.54
C PRO A 314 -6.37 -3.09 11.35
N ILE A 315 -6.89 -2.13 10.55
CA ILE A 315 -7.71 -2.42 9.35
C ILE A 315 -6.97 -3.33 8.36
N ALA A 316 -5.66 -3.14 8.17
CA ALA A 316 -4.87 -4.00 7.30
C ALA A 316 -4.29 -5.22 8.04
N GLY A 317 -3.83 -5.02 9.27
CA GLY A 317 -3.13 -6.06 10.00
C GLY A 317 -4.00 -7.17 10.58
N ILE A 318 -5.22 -6.89 11.05
CA ILE A 318 -6.11 -7.94 11.57
C ILE A 318 -6.46 -8.94 10.45
N PRO A 319 -6.91 -8.51 9.25
CA PRO A 319 -7.11 -9.43 8.13
C PRO A 319 -5.82 -10.18 7.74
N ALA A 320 -4.66 -9.52 7.79
CA ALA A 320 -3.38 -10.17 7.50
C ALA A 320 -3.06 -11.30 8.50
N ILE A 321 -3.26 -11.08 9.80
CA ILE A 321 -3.06 -12.09 10.85
C ILE A 321 -4.01 -13.26 10.62
N ILE A 322 -5.30 -12.99 10.41
CA ILE A 322 -6.29 -14.05 10.16
C ILE A 322 -5.90 -14.83 8.90
N PHE A 323 -5.46 -14.16 7.84
CA PHE A 323 -5.03 -14.80 6.59
C PHE A 323 -3.82 -15.72 6.78
N VAL A 324 -2.76 -15.24 7.44
CA VAL A 324 -1.54 -16.03 7.69
C VAL A 324 -1.84 -17.21 8.63
N PHE A 325 -2.64 -17.01 9.67
CA PHE A 325 -3.05 -18.07 10.58
C PHE A 325 -3.93 -19.11 9.87
N THR A 326 -4.87 -18.68 9.03
CA THR A 326 -5.69 -19.57 8.22
C THR A 326 -4.81 -20.36 7.25
N SER A 327 -3.81 -19.73 6.63
CA SER A 327 -2.84 -20.41 5.77
C SER A 327 -2.06 -21.49 6.52
N TYR A 328 -1.66 -21.22 7.77
CA TYR A 328 -1.04 -22.20 8.65
C TYR A 328 -1.96 -23.39 8.97
N LEU A 329 -3.24 -23.14 9.29
CA LEU A 329 -4.21 -24.20 9.56
C LEU A 329 -4.50 -25.04 8.31
N LEU A 330 -4.66 -24.40 7.14
CA LEU A 330 -4.89 -25.09 5.87
C LEU A 330 -3.74 -26.02 5.49
N ARG A 331 -2.50 -25.63 5.80
CA ARG A 331 -1.30 -26.48 5.63
C ARG A 331 -1.34 -27.75 6.48
N ARG A 332 -2.08 -27.76 7.58
CA ARG A 332 -2.22 -28.90 8.51
C ARG A 332 -3.51 -29.69 8.34
N ALA A 333 -4.45 -29.19 7.54
CA ALA A 333 -5.73 -29.85 7.31
C ALA A 333 -5.53 -31.16 6.54
N THR A 334 -6.01 -32.27 7.11
CA THR A 334 -5.81 -33.62 6.56
C THR A 334 -6.86 -33.98 5.52
N ASN A 335 -8.06 -33.40 5.61
CA ASN A 335 -9.19 -33.70 4.73
C ASN A 335 -9.93 -32.44 4.22
N LYS A 336 -10.80 -32.63 3.21
CA LYS A 336 -11.55 -31.53 2.57
C LYS A 336 -12.57 -30.86 3.50
N LEU A 337 -13.14 -31.59 4.45
CA LEU A 337 -14.11 -31.05 5.40
C LEU A 337 -13.43 -30.06 6.35
N GLN A 338 -12.27 -30.42 6.92
CA GLN A 338 -11.45 -29.51 7.72
C GLN A 338 -11.06 -28.26 6.95
N GLN A 339 -10.60 -28.39 5.70
CA GLN A 339 -10.30 -27.23 4.85
C GLN A 339 -11.51 -26.32 4.66
N LYS A 340 -12.71 -26.88 4.43
CA LYS A 340 -13.95 -26.11 4.30
C LYS A 340 -14.32 -25.40 5.59
N ILE A 341 -14.23 -26.08 6.74
CA ILE A 341 -14.50 -25.50 8.06
C ILE A 341 -13.54 -24.33 8.32
N ILE A 342 -12.23 -24.55 8.13
CA ILE A 342 -11.21 -23.50 8.30
C ILE A 342 -11.50 -22.27 7.44
N LEU A 343 -11.84 -22.47 6.15
CA LEU A 343 -12.16 -21.35 5.24
C LEU A 343 -13.43 -20.60 5.66
N VAL A 344 -14.50 -21.31 6.04
CA VAL A 344 -15.76 -20.69 6.47
C VAL A 344 -15.58 -19.95 7.79
N SER A 345 -14.89 -20.54 8.77
CA SER A 345 -14.57 -19.88 10.04
C SER A 345 -13.72 -18.62 9.80
N SER A 346 -12.69 -18.71 8.97
CA SER A 346 -11.85 -17.55 8.61
C SER A 346 -12.64 -16.43 7.95
N PHE A 347 -13.56 -16.78 7.03
CA PHE A 347 -14.46 -15.82 6.39
C PHE A 347 -15.33 -15.08 7.41
N LEU A 348 -16.01 -15.83 8.30
CA LEU A 348 -16.89 -15.25 9.31
C LEU A 348 -16.13 -14.38 10.31
N ILE A 349 -14.94 -14.81 10.74
CA ILE A 349 -14.09 -14.02 11.64
C ILE A 349 -13.68 -12.71 10.95
N ASN A 350 -13.22 -12.75 9.70
CA ASN A 350 -12.87 -11.54 8.95
C ASN A 350 -14.05 -10.59 8.74
N LEU A 351 -15.25 -11.13 8.50
CA LEU A 351 -16.48 -10.37 8.31
C LEU A 351 -16.91 -9.63 9.59
N ILE A 352 -16.64 -10.19 10.76
CA ILE A 352 -17.04 -9.60 12.04
C ILE A 352 -15.93 -8.70 12.61
N ALA A 353 -14.66 -8.99 12.34
CA ALA A 353 -13.52 -8.35 12.98
C ALA A 353 -13.49 -6.83 12.81
N ILE A 354 -13.74 -6.31 11.60
CA ILE A 354 -13.67 -4.86 11.34
C ILE A 354 -14.87 -4.12 11.96
N PRO A 355 -16.14 -4.52 11.75
CA PRO A 355 -17.27 -3.92 12.45
C PRO A 355 -17.14 -3.96 13.97
N ALA A 356 -16.68 -5.09 14.52
CA ALA A 356 -16.45 -5.24 15.96
C ALA A 356 -15.37 -4.28 16.47
N LEU A 357 -14.28 -4.07 15.72
CA LEU A 357 -13.25 -3.11 16.08
C LEU A 357 -13.81 -1.68 16.18
N PHE A 358 -14.64 -1.26 15.22
CA PHE A 358 -15.29 0.05 15.28
C PHE A 358 -16.28 0.18 16.43
N ALA A 359 -17.07 -0.87 16.70
CA ALA A 359 -17.98 -0.89 17.84
C ALA A 359 -17.23 -0.77 19.18
N LEU A 360 -16.12 -1.50 19.34
CA LEU A 360 -15.26 -1.43 20.54
C LEU A 360 -14.60 -0.06 20.69
N GLN A 361 -14.08 0.51 19.59
CA GLN A 361 -13.46 1.83 19.60
C GLN A 361 -14.48 2.93 19.95
N SER A 362 -15.67 2.87 19.34
CA SER A 362 -16.78 3.78 19.64
C SER A 362 -17.17 3.72 21.12
N ALA A 363 -17.32 2.52 21.68
CA ALA A 363 -17.63 2.32 23.10
C ALA A 363 -16.56 2.87 24.02
N LYS A 364 -15.27 2.71 23.68
CA LYS A 364 -14.15 3.19 24.50
C LYS A 364 -13.97 4.71 24.43
N SER A 365 -14.20 5.31 23.27
CA SER A 365 -13.98 6.74 23.03
C SER A 365 -15.20 7.61 23.32
N GLY A 366 -16.35 7.02 23.67
CA GLY A 366 -17.60 7.77 23.85
C GLY A 366 -18.13 8.39 22.55
N LEU A 367 -17.58 8.02 21.39
CA LEU A 367 -18.00 8.53 20.09
C LEU A 367 -19.23 7.76 19.64
N ALA A 368 -20.38 8.42 19.55
CA ALA A 368 -21.63 7.78 19.15
C ALA A 368 -21.56 7.21 17.73
N LEU A 369 -21.62 5.88 17.63
CA LEU A 369 -21.80 5.17 16.37
C LEU A 369 -23.29 4.82 16.22
N SER A 370 -23.93 5.28 15.15
CA SER A 370 -25.30 4.89 14.84
C SER A 370 -25.36 3.85 13.73
N LEU A 371 -26.22 2.85 13.91
CA LEU A 371 -26.53 1.86 12.88
C LEU A 371 -27.79 2.28 12.11
N ASN A 372 -27.70 2.34 10.79
CA ASN A 372 -28.82 2.71 9.92
C ASN A 372 -29.21 1.55 9.00
N PHE A 373 -30.16 0.72 9.46
CA PHE A 373 -30.65 -0.42 8.69
C PHE A 373 -31.53 -0.01 7.49
N ALA A 374 -32.10 1.19 7.49
CA ALA A 374 -32.95 1.64 6.39
C ALA A 374 -32.18 1.77 5.07
N ASN A 375 -30.87 2.08 5.15
CA ASN A 375 -29.99 2.17 4.00
C ASN A 375 -29.84 0.86 3.21
N LEU A 376 -30.05 -0.31 3.83
CA LEU A 376 -30.00 -1.59 3.13
C LEU A 376 -31.07 -1.69 2.03
N PHE A 377 -32.23 -1.09 2.27
CA PHE A 377 -33.39 -1.17 1.39
C PHE A 377 -33.57 0.12 0.56
N ASN A 378 -32.69 1.11 0.72
CA ASN A 378 -32.76 2.37 0.00
C ASN A 378 -31.84 2.36 -1.23
N LEU A 379 -32.42 2.36 -2.43
CA LEU A 379 -31.69 2.34 -3.70
C LEU A 379 -30.70 3.50 -3.86
N SER A 380 -31.00 4.68 -3.30
CA SER A 380 -30.10 5.84 -3.36
C SER A 380 -28.79 5.61 -2.58
N SER A 381 -28.86 4.93 -1.43
CA SER A 381 -27.68 4.57 -0.64
C SER A 381 -26.75 3.63 -1.40
N TRP A 382 -27.30 2.75 -2.24
CA TRP A 382 -26.52 1.88 -3.12
C TRP A 382 -25.92 2.62 -4.31
N HIS A 383 -26.62 3.61 -4.87
CA HIS A 383 -26.08 4.47 -5.92
C HIS A 383 -24.87 5.28 -5.43
N ASN A 384 -24.91 5.74 -4.18
CA ASN A 384 -23.83 6.48 -3.53
C ASN A 384 -22.56 5.65 -3.25
N LEU A 385 -22.57 4.33 -3.48
CA LEU A 385 -21.37 3.50 -3.37
C LEU A 385 -20.36 3.76 -4.49
N GLY A 386 -20.74 4.51 -5.53
CA GLY A 386 -19.83 4.89 -6.62
C GLY A 386 -19.41 3.71 -7.52
N LEU A 387 -20.20 2.64 -7.58
CA LEU A 387 -19.88 1.42 -8.35
C LEU A 387 -20.25 1.50 -9.86
N THR A 388 -20.75 2.64 -10.34
CA THR A 388 -21.45 2.77 -11.64
C THR A 388 -20.61 3.34 -12.80
N SER A 389 -19.32 3.62 -12.61
CA SER A 389 -18.52 4.40 -13.57
C SER A 389 -17.89 3.61 -14.73
N PHE A 390 -18.40 2.43 -15.08
CA PHE A 390 -17.73 1.57 -16.09
C PHE A 390 -17.64 2.20 -17.50
N PHE A 391 -18.62 3.03 -17.87
CA PHE A 391 -18.69 3.67 -19.19
C PHE A 391 -19.07 5.15 -19.09
N SER A 392 -18.44 5.91 -18.19
CA SER A 392 -18.48 7.38 -18.29
C SER A 392 -17.74 7.79 -19.56
N ASN A 393 -18.36 8.67 -20.36
CA ASN A 393 -17.76 9.17 -21.60
C ASN A 393 -17.99 10.67 -21.66
N HIS A 394 -16.90 11.44 -21.71
CA HIS A 394 -16.93 12.89 -21.84
C HIS A 394 -16.32 13.36 -23.17
N PHE A 395 -16.22 12.46 -24.15
CA PHE A 395 -15.71 12.69 -25.50
C PHE A 395 -14.27 13.24 -25.54
N ASN A 396 -13.44 12.81 -24.58
CA ASN A 396 -12.01 13.07 -24.58
C ASN A 396 -11.27 11.74 -24.58
N THR A 397 -10.84 11.28 -25.75
CA THR A 397 -10.27 9.94 -25.97
C THR A 397 -9.17 9.57 -24.97
N TRP A 398 -8.32 10.51 -24.59
CA TRP A 398 -7.22 10.26 -23.66
C TRP A 398 -7.71 10.13 -22.22
N TYR A 399 -8.53 11.06 -21.74
CA TYR A 399 -9.06 10.99 -20.38
C TYR A 399 -10.09 9.86 -20.24
N ASP A 400 -10.94 9.62 -21.22
CA ASP A 400 -11.87 8.47 -21.23
C ASP A 400 -11.11 7.15 -21.06
N ALA A 401 -9.97 6.98 -21.75
CA ALA A 401 -9.13 5.79 -21.61
C ALA A 401 -8.48 5.68 -20.22
N LEU A 402 -8.01 6.80 -19.63
CA LEU A 402 -7.45 6.82 -18.29
C LEU A 402 -8.52 6.50 -17.24
N TYR A 403 -9.68 7.14 -17.32
CA TYR A 403 -10.77 6.95 -16.35
C TYR A 403 -11.42 5.57 -16.46
N LEU A 404 -11.44 4.96 -17.65
CA LEU A 404 -11.80 3.54 -17.79
C LEU A 404 -10.92 2.64 -16.91
N VAL A 405 -9.62 2.94 -16.78
CA VAL A 405 -8.73 2.18 -15.90
C VAL A 405 -8.95 2.54 -14.44
N ILE A 406 -8.97 3.84 -14.12
CA ILE A 406 -9.04 4.37 -12.77
C ILE A 406 -10.28 3.84 -12.05
N ASP A 407 -11.45 4.04 -12.65
CA ASP A 407 -12.72 3.76 -12.00
C ASP A 407 -13.01 2.26 -11.93
N ASN A 408 -12.30 1.46 -12.75
CA ASN A 408 -12.54 0.03 -12.90
C ASN A 408 -11.35 -0.83 -12.48
N LEU A 409 -10.33 -0.28 -11.82
CA LEU A 409 -9.11 -1.02 -11.47
C LEU A 409 -9.42 -2.26 -10.60
N PHE A 410 -10.40 -2.16 -9.70
CA PHE A 410 -10.86 -3.29 -8.90
C PHE A 410 -11.51 -4.39 -9.76
N LEU A 411 -12.35 -4.02 -10.72
CA LEU A 411 -13.00 -4.95 -11.65
C LEU A 411 -12.01 -5.59 -12.62
N ILE A 412 -11.05 -4.82 -13.13
CA ILE A 412 -9.92 -5.32 -13.94
C ILE A 412 -9.13 -6.35 -13.13
N THR A 413 -8.91 -6.09 -11.84
CA THR A 413 -8.23 -7.03 -10.94
C THR A 413 -9.05 -8.30 -10.72
N ILE A 414 -10.37 -8.19 -10.53
CA ILE A 414 -11.28 -9.35 -10.45
C ILE A 414 -11.19 -10.19 -11.72
N PHE A 415 -11.23 -9.56 -12.90
CA PHE A 415 -11.14 -10.24 -14.19
C PHE A 415 -9.86 -11.09 -14.27
N PHE A 416 -8.68 -10.51 -14.00
CA PHE A 416 -7.43 -11.26 -14.00
C PHE A 416 -7.40 -12.31 -12.88
N ALA A 417 -7.95 -12.03 -11.70
CA ALA A 417 -8.01 -12.96 -10.58
C ALA A 417 -8.85 -14.22 -10.91
N LEU A 418 -9.96 -14.05 -11.62
CA LEU A 418 -10.78 -15.16 -12.10
C LEU A 418 -10.00 -16.04 -13.09
N ILE A 419 -9.30 -15.42 -14.05
CA ILE A 419 -8.43 -16.15 -14.99
C ILE A 419 -7.37 -16.93 -14.21
N GLY A 420 -6.70 -16.31 -13.23
CA GLY A 420 -5.70 -16.96 -12.39
C GLY A 420 -6.25 -18.14 -11.59
N PHE A 421 -7.45 -17.98 -11.01
CA PHE A 421 -8.14 -19.04 -10.30
C PHE A 421 -8.44 -20.26 -11.19
N PHE A 422 -8.98 -20.03 -12.39
CA PHE A 422 -9.29 -21.11 -13.33
C PHE A 422 -8.04 -21.75 -13.92
N TYR A 423 -7.00 -20.96 -14.22
CA TYR A 423 -5.71 -21.44 -14.70
C TYR A 423 -5.06 -22.40 -13.71
N HIS A 424 -5.03 -22.04 -12.44
CA HIS A 424 -4.51 -22.91 -11.40
C HIS A 424 -5.32 -24.21 -11.27
N ARG A 425 -6.66 -24.13 -11.26
CA ARG A 425 -7.53 -25.31 -11.17
C ARG A 425 -7.34 -26.26 -12.35
N ALA A 426 -7.15 -25.74 -13.56
CA ALA A 426 -6.89 -26.54 -14.75
C ALA A 426 -5.53 -27.26 -14.67
N SER A 427 -4.49 -26.54 -14.21
CA SER A 427 -3.14 -27.08 -14.02
C SER A 427 -3.12 -28.22 -12.99
N ALA A 428 -3.81 -28.05 -11.86
CA ALA A 428 -3.93 -29.05 -10.80
C ALA A 428 -4.74 -30.30 -11.19
N LYS A 429 -5.58 -30.23 -12.25
CA LYS A 429 -6.28 -31.39 -12.82
C LYS A 429 -5.37 -32.19 -13.76
N ARG A 430 -4.59 -31.50 -14.61
CA ARG A 430 -3.64 -32.15 -15.54
C ARG A 430 -2.60 -32.97 -14.79
N GLN A 431 -2.02 -32.40 -13.73
CA GLN A 431 -1.05 -33.10 -12.87
C GLN A 431 -1.63 -34.40 -12.27
N ARG A 432 -2.88 -34.37 -11.80
CA ARG A 432 -3.57 -35.56 -11.27
C ARG A 432 -3.88 -36.61 -12.34
N GLY A 433 -4.23 -36.19 -13.55
CA GLY A 433 -4.50 -37.10 -14.66
C GLY A 433 -3.25 -37.84 -15.14
N GLU A 434 -2.11 -37.14 -15.22
CA GLU A 434 -0.82 -37.72 -15.59
C GLU A 434 -0.33 -38.76 -14.56
N THR A 435 -0.57 -38.54 -13.26
CA THR A 435 -0.20 -39.53 -12.23
C THR A 435 -1.02 -40.82 -12.33
N THR A 436 -2.31 -40.73 -12.68
CA THR A 436 -3.19 -41.89 -12.82
C THR A 436 -2.91 -42.69 -14.10
N VAL A 437 -2.52 -42.03 -15.19
CA VAL A 437 -2.19 -42.72 -16.46
C VAL A 437 -0.85 -43.46 -16.35
N GLN A 438 0.15 -42.90 -15.65
CA GLN A 438 1.41 -43.61 -15.40
C GLN A 438 1.26 -44.82 -14.48
N SER A 439 0.25 -44.86 -13.60
CA SER A 439 0.00 -46.03 -12.73
C SER A 439 -0.80 -47.17 -13.39
N VAL A 440 -1.34 -46.96 -14.60
CA VAL A 440 -2.17 -47.96 -15.30
C VAL A 440 -1.44 -48.56 -16.52
N ALA A 441 -0.34 -47.96 -16.97
CA ALA A 441 0.39 -48.40 -18.17
C ALA A 441 1.39 -49.56 -17.95
N SER A 442 1.32 -50.30 -16.84
CA SER A 442 2.22 -51.43 -16.56
C SER A 442 1.49 -52.73 -16.17
N GLU A 443 0.31 -52.98 -16.76
CA GLU A 443 -0.29 -54.33 -16.73
C GLU A 443 0.28 -55.14 -17.89
N GLY A 444 1.44 -55.74 -17.65
CA GLY A 444 2.10 -56.57 -18.65
C GLY A 444 3.46 -57.13 -18.27
N GLU A 445 3.81 -57.20 -16.98
CA GLU A 445 4.90 -58.07 -16.48
C GLU A 445 4.83 -58.13 -14.96
N VAL A 446 4.60 -59.34 -14.42
CA VAL A 446 4.62 -59.61 -12.98
C VAL A 446 6.07 -59.64 -12.52
N PHE A 447 6.64 -58.46 -12.28
CA PHE A 447 7.80 -58.35 -11.41
C PHE A 447 7.29 -58.28 -9.96
N CYS A 448 7.64 -59.29 -9.17
CA CYS A 448 7.53 -59.23 -7.71
C CYS A 448 8.51 -58.18 -7.19
N TYR A 449 8.15 -56.90 -7.32
CA TYR A 449 8.71 -55.85 -6.50
C TYR A 449 8.01 -55.96 -5.15
N GLU A 450 8.76 -56.42 -4.15
CA GLU A 450 8.38 -56.25 -2.76
C GLU A 450 8.08 -54.75 -2.58
N PRO A 451 6.84 -54.36 -2.22
CA PRO A 451 6.57 -52.96 -1.98
C PRO A 451 7.43 -52.61 -0.77
N GLU A 452 8.50 -51.84 -0.99
CA GLU A 452 9.12 -51.07 0.08
C GLU A 452 7.95 -50.48 0.84
N ARG A 453 7.79 -50.92 2.09
CA ARG A 453 6.93 -50.24 3.05
C ARG A 453 7.34 -48.79 2.95
N LYS A 454 6.54 -47.99 2.23
CA LYS A 454 6.44 -46.57 2.46
C LYS A 454 6.08 -46.47 3.93
N THR A 455 7.11 -46.34 4.75
CA THR A 455 6.97 -45.92 6.11
C THR A 455 6.06 -44.70 6.03
N SER A 456 5.00 -44.75 6.82
CA SER A 456 3.90 -43.80 6.86
C SER A 456 4.31 -42.39 7.32
N GLY A 457 5.56 -41.99 7.07
CA GLY A 457 6.18 -40.73 7.46
C GLY A 457 6.83 -39.92 6.32
N GLU A 458 6.97 -40.46 5.10
CA GLU A 458 7.52 -39.66 3.98
C GLU A 458 6.44 -38.74 3.39
N GLY A 459 6.47 -37.50 3.89
CA GLY A 459 5.48 -36.47 3.65
C GLY A 459 5.20 -36.23 2.17
N ARG A 460 3.91 -36.00 1.86
CA ARG A 460 3.50 -35.29 0.65
C ARG A 460 4.47 -34.13 0.44
N SER A 461 5.20 -34.15 -0.68
CA SER A 461 6.10 -33.04 -0.99
C SER A 461 5.30 -31.74 -0.94
N TRP A 462 5.73 -30.83 -0.07
CA TRP A 462 5.05 -29.60 0.31
C TRP A 462 4.87 -28.59 -0.84
N GLN A 463 5.23 -28.97 -2.06
CA GLN A 463 5.30 -28.10 -3.23
C GLN A 463 4.02 -28.03 -4.05
N ASP A 464 2.98 -28.80 -3.70
CA ASP A 464 1.70 -28.75 -4.42
C ASP A 464 0.71 -27.85 -3.67
N PRO A 465 0.60 -26.55 -4.00
CA PRO A 465 -0.37 -25.67 -3.38
C PRO A 465 -1.77 -26.26 -3.55
N THR A 466 -2.38 -26.66 -2.42
CA THR A 466 -3.69 -27.28 -2.48
C THR A 466 -4.72 -26.29 -3.04
N ASN A 467 -5.75 -26.79 -3.71
CA ASN A 467 -6.90 -25.96 -4.13
C ASN A 467 -7.50 -25.11 -2.97
N ALA A 468 -7.29 -25.50 -1.70
CA ALA A 468 -7.72 -24.71 -0.55
C ALA A 468 -6.88 -23.45 -0.33
N SER A 469 -5.58 -23.50 -0.66
CA SER A 469 -4.62 -22.39 -0.52
C SER A 469 -4.91 -21.21 -1.45
N ILE A 470 -5.66 -21.41 -2.55
CA ILE A 470 -6.10 -20.32 -3.43
C ILE A 470 -7.49 -19.80 -3.06
N LYS A 471 -8.35 -20.64 -2.48
CA LYS A 471 -9.70 -20.22 -2.05
C LYS A 471 -9.65 -19.21 -0.90
N ILE A 472 -8.60 -19.22 -0.09
CA ILE A 472 -8.43 -18.25 0.99
C ILE A 472 -8.39 -16.81 0.47
N PHE A 473 -7.75 -16.53 -0.66
CA PHE A 473 -7.70 -15.18 -1.24
C PHE A 473 -9.10 -14.66 -1.60
N LEU A 474 -9.87 -15.48 -2.32
CA LEU A 474 -11.24 -15.16 -2.70
C LEU A 474 -12.12 -14.97 -1.46
N SER A 475 -11.95 -15.85 -0.47
CA SER A 475 -12.69 -15.80 0.79
C SER A 475 -12.39 -14.52 1.57
N THR A 476 -11.10 -14.19 1.80
CA THR A 476 -10.71 -12.99 2.53
C THR A 476 -11.06 -11.72 1.76
N SER A 477 -10.86 -11.70 0.43
CA SER A 477 -11.29 -10.58 -0.42
C SER A 477 -12.80 -10.35 -0.35
N ALA A 478 -13.60 -11.41 -0.46
CA ALA A 478 -15.06 -11.33 -0.33
C ALA A 478 -15.49 -10.83 1.06
N ALA A 479 -14.83 -11.30 2.13
CA ALA A 479 -15.11 -10.81 3.48
C ALA A 479 -14.81 -9.30 3.62
N MET A 480 -13.70 -8.83 3.04
CA MET A 480 -13.34 -7.40 3.05
C MET A 480 -14.29 -6.55 2.18
N PHE A 481 -14.75 -7.08 1.04
CA PHE A 481 -15.76 -6.40 0.22
C PHE A 481 -17.11 -6.30 0.94
N LEU A 482 -17.52 -7.35 1.65
CA LEU A 482 -18.72 -7.30 2.50
C LEU A 482 -18.54 -6.32 3.67
N ASN A 483 -17.34 -6.22 4.26
CA ASN A 483 -17.04 -5.18 5.25
C ASN A 483 -17.19 -3.77 4.64
N PHE A 484 -16.75 -3.54 3.40
CA PHE A 484 -17.00 -2.28 2.70
C PHE A 484 -18.51 -1.98 2.60
N LEU A 485 -19.33 -2.96 2.21
CA LEU A 485 -20.79 -2.78 2.14
C LEU A 485 -21.40 -2.51 3.51
N ILE A 486 -21.00 -3.27 4.54
CA ILE A 486 -21.47 -3.10 5.93
C ILE A 486 -21.13 -1.70 6.42
N LEU A 487 -19.89 -1.26 6.27
CA LEU A 487 -19.47 0.06 6.75
C LEU A 487 -20.13 1.20 5.96
N SER A 488 -20.33 1.04 4.65
CA SER A 488 -20.94 2.08 3.81
C SER A 488 -22.45 2.19 4.01
N LEU A 489 -23.15 1.07 4.21
CA LEU A 489 -24.61 1.04 4.30
C LEU A 489 -25.10 1.12 5.73
N LEU A 490 -24.46 0.42 6.68
CA LEU A 490 -24.98 0.29 8.05
C LEU A 490 -24.38 1.29 9.03
N PHE A 491 -23.11 1.68 8.88
CA PHE A 491 -22.43 2.52 9.87
C PHE A 491 -22.56 3.99 9.50
N SER A 492 -22.80 4.86 10.49
CA SER A 492 -22.73 6.33 10.30
C SER A 492 -21.76 6.93 11.31
N PHE A 493 -20.65 7.45 10.79
CA PHE A 493 -19.59 8.10 11.56
C PHE A 493 -19.93 9.59 11.78
N ASN A 494 -20.90 9.87 12.65
CA ASN A 494 -21.44 11.23 12.82
C ASN A 494 -20.41 12.24 13.36
N PHE A 495 -19.36 11.75 14.02
CA PHE A 495 -18.24 12.56 14.52
C PHE A 495 -17.26 13.03 13.43
N LEU A 496 -17.33 12.45 12.23
CA LEU A 496 -16.57 12.92 11.08
C LEU A 496 -17.41 13.84 10.20
N ILE A 497 -16.73 14.77 9.54
CA ILE A 497 -17.31 15.60 8.49
C ILE A 497 -17.72 14.74 7.29
N SER A 498 -18.73 15.19 6.55
CA SER A 498 -19.47 14.36 5.57
C SER A 498 -18.58 13.65 4.55
N TYR A 499 -17.54 14.32 4.04
CA TYR A 499 -16.64 13.77 3.02
C TYR A 499 -15.57 12.81 3.56
N GLU A 500 -15.33 12.74 4.87
CA GLU A 500 -14.38 11.78 5.48
C GLU A 500 -15.08 10.48 5.93
N ARG A 501 -16.43 10.45 5.94
CA ARG A 501 -17.20 9.31 6.47
C ARG A 501 -17.00 8.01 5.67
N SER A 502 -16.71 8.12 4.38
CA SER A 502 -16.50 6.97 3.49
C SER A 502 -15.09 6.38 3.58
N ASP A 503 -14.12 7.08 4.16
CA ASP A 503 -12.71 6.70 4.07
C ASP A 503 -12.44 5.34 4.70
N TYR A 504 -13.05 5.04 5.84
CA TYR A 504 -12.92 3.74 6.50
C TYR A 504 -13.50 2.60 5.67
N ALA A 505 -14.63 2.82 4.99
CA ALA A 505 -15.22 1.82 4.13
C ALA A 505 -14.36 1.58 2.88
N LEU A 506 -13.85 2.65 2.25
CA LEU A 506 -12.96 2.55 1.09
C LEU A 506 -11.63 1.83 1.42
N ARG A 507 -11.14 1.95 2.65
CA ARG A 507 -10.00 1.14 3.13
C ARG A 507 -10.30 -0.37 3.13
N ALA A 508 -11.53 -0.77 3.43
CA ALA A 508 -11.94 -2.19 3.35
C ALA A 508 -12.03 -2.67 1.89
N LEU A 509 -12.52 -1.82 0.96
CA LEU A 509 -12.50 -2.11 -0.47
C LEU A 509 -11.06 -2.25 -1.00
N THR A 510 -10.15 -1.38 -0.57
CA THR A 510 -8.72 -1.46 -0.85
C THR A 510 -8.13 -2.79 -0.38
N MET A 511 -8.49 -3.25 0.83
CA MET A 511 -8.07 -4.56 1.32
C MET A 511 -8.61 -5.71 0.46
N ALA A 512 -9.88 -5.65 0.06
CA ALA A 512 -10.47 -6.63 -0.85
C ALA A 512 -9.67 -6.73 -2.16
N HIS A 513 -9.24 -5.58 -2.69
CA HIS A 513 -8.37 -5.48 -3.87
C HIS A 513 -7.00 -6.11 -3.62
N ILE A 514 -6.30 -5.75 -2.54
CA ILE A 514 -4.97 -6.28 -2.19
C ILE A 514 -4.96 -7.81 -2.11
N PHE A 515 -5.97 -8.42 -1.49
CA PHE A 515 -6.08 -9.88 -1.40
C PHE A 515 -6.32 -10.59 -2.75
N LEU A 516 -6.77 -9.88 -3.80
CA LEU A 516 -6.93 -10.42 -5.15
C LEU A 516 -5.67 -10.31 -6.02
N ILE A 517 -4.75 -9.39 -5.72
CA ILE A 517 -3.51 -9.19 -6.49
C ILE A 517 -2.73 -10.49 -6.75
N PRO A 518 -2.55 -11.39 -5.75
CA PRO A 518 -1.93 -12.69 -5.98
C PRO A 518 -2.56 -13.51 -7.11
N LEU A 519 -3.89 -13.59 -7.14
CA LEU A 519 -4.62 -14.33 -8.16
C LEU A 519 -4.58 -13.60 -9.51
N ALA A 520 -4.67 -12.27 -9.50
CA ALA A 520 -4.56 -11.47 -10.70
C ALA A 520 -3.19 -11.63 -11.37
N ALA A 521 -2.11 -11.67 -10.57
CA ALA A 521 -0.76 -11.95 -11.04
C ALA A 521 -0.66 -13.34 -11.73
N LEU A 522 -1.27 -14.37 -11.14
CA LEU A 522 -1.35 -15.69 -11.77
C LEU A 522 -2.15 -15.68 -13.08
N GLY A 523 -3.22 -14.88 -13.15
CA GLY A 523 -4.00 -14.68 -14.38
C GLY A 523 -3.20 -14.02 -15.49
N LEU A 524 -2.41 -12.99 -15.16
CA LEU A 524 -1.50 -12.34 -16.10
C LEU A 524 -0.44 -13.31 -16.63
N VAL A 525 0.14 -14.14 -15.75
CA VAL A 525 1.06 -15.21 -16.15
C VAL A 525 0.39 -16.20 -17.11
N ALA A 526 -0.84 -16.64 -16.79
CA ALA A 526 -1.60 -17.56 -17.64
C ALA A 526 -1.81 -17.00 -19.06
N ILE A 527 -2.17 -15.72 -19.16
CA ILE A 527 -2.35 -15.03 -20.43
C ILE A 527 -1.01 -14.93 -21.18
N ASN A 528 0.06 -14.53 -20.50
CA ASN A 528 1.38 -14.45 -21.13
C ASN A 528 1.84 -15.82 -21.65
N ASP A 529 1.68 -16.89 -20.88
CA ASP A 529 2.03 -18.24 -21.30
C ASP A 529 1.20 -18.70 -22.51
N TYR A 530 -0.09 -18.38 -22.56
CA TYR A 530 -0.92 -18.62 -23.74
C TYR A 530 -0.42 -17.84 -24.96
N LEU A 531 -0.11 -16.55 -24.78
CA LEU A 531 0.34 -15.64 -25.83
C LEU A 531 1.74 -15.94 -26.37
N LYS A 532 2.60 -16.66 -25.63
CA LYS A 532 3.93 -17.11 -26.11
C LYS A 532 3.86 -17.89 -27.43
N THR A 533 2.74 -18.56 -27.71
CA THR A 533 2.50 -19.35 -28.94
C THR A 533 1.78 -18.57 -30.05
N LYS A 534 1.44 -17.30 -29.81
CA LYS A 534 0.63 -16.47 -30.71
C LYS A 534 1.50 -15.48 -31.50
N PRO A 535 0.97 -14.88 -32.58
CA PRO A 535 1.70 -13.87 -33.35
C PRO A 535 2.22 -12.73 -32.49
N LEU A 536 3.39 -12.19 -32.85
CA LEU A 536 4.05 -11.12 -32.11
C LEU A 536 3.13 -9.90 -31.92
N ALA A 537 2.33 -9.55 -32.93
CA ALA A 537 1.39 -8.44 -32.86
C ALA A 537 0.44 -8.57 -31.65
N LEU A 538 -0.19 -9.74 -31.46
CA LEU A 538 -1.11 -9.96 -30.34
C LEU A 538 -0.41 -9.85 -28.98
N ARG A 539 0.85 -10.32 -28.89
CA ARG A 539 1.67 -10.20 -27.68
C ARG A 539 1.95 -8.74 -27.35
N LEU A 540 2.40 -7.97 -28.34
CA LEU A 540 2.70 -6.55 -28.16
C LEU A 540 1.44 -5.73 -27.85
N THR A 541 0.29 -6.05 -28.46
CA THR A 541 -0.99 -5.43 -28.11
C THR A 541 -1.34 -5.67 -26.63
N PHE A 542 -1.19 -6.91 -26.14
CA PHE A 542 -1.44 -7.20 -24.73
C PHE A 542 -0.49 -6.41 -23.80
N PHE A 543 0.80 -6.31 -24.15
CA PHE A 543 1.76 -5.53 -23.37
C PHE A 543 1.46 -4.02 -23.42
N ALA A 544 0.97 -3.51 -24.55
CA ALA A 544 0.50 -2.13 -24.67
C ALA A 544 -0.72 -1.87 -23.78
N ILE A 545 -1.70 -2.78 -23.74
CA ILE A 545 -2.86 -2.68 -22.84
C ILE A 545 -2.42 -2.66 -21.37
N LEU A 546 -1.50 -3.55 -20.96
CA LEU A 546 -0.95 -3.53 -19.61
C LEU A 546 -0.21 -2.24 -19.28
N THR A 547 0.45 -1.63 -20.28
CA THR A 547 1.11 -0.33 -20.12
C THR A 547 0.07 0.78 -19.90
N VAL A 548 -1.02 0.79 -20.67
CA VAL A 548 -2.13 1.74 -20.48
C VAL A 548 -2.75 1.58 -19.10
N ILE A 549 -2.95 0.35 -18.63
CA ILE A 549 -3.42 0.09 -17.25
C ILE A 549 -2.45 0.66 -16.22
N ALA A 550 -1.15 0.42 -16.38
CA ALA A 550 -0.13 0.97 -15.47
C ALA A 550 -0.15 2.50 -15.45
N ILE A 551 -0.21 3.15 -16.62
CA ILE A 551 -0.23 4.62 -16.71
C ILE A 551 -1.55 5.21 -16.19
N GLY A 552 -2.70 4.59 -16.47
CA GLY A 552 -3.98 4.99 -15.91
C GLY A 552 -4.00 4.91 -14.38
N ASN A 553 -3.43 3.84 -13.82
CA ASN A 553 -3.29 3.67 -12.38
C ASN A 553 -2.33 4.69 -11.76
N ILE A 554 -1.22 5.03 -12.43
CA ILE A 554 -0.30 6.10 -11.98
C ILE A 554 -0.98 7.46 -12.03
N TYR A 555 -1.65 7.79 -13.13
CA TYR A 555 -2.39 9.06 -13.25
C TYR A 555 -3.44 9.19 -12.13
N GLY A 556 -4.19 8.11 -11.87
CA GLY A 556 -5.20 8.07 -10.84
C GLY A 556 -4.70 7.94 -9.40
N ALA A 557 -3.43 7.58 -9.20
CA ALA A 557 -2.83 7.51 -7.87
C ALA A 557 -2.70 8.89 -7.22
N TYR A 558 -2.62 9.96 -8.03
CA TYR A 558 -2.36 11.32 -7.59
C TYR A 558 -3.61 12.21 -7.71
N PRO A 559 -3.69 13.33 -6.94
CA PRO A 559 -4.82 14.25 -7.02
C PRO A 559 -5.03 14.84 -8.41
N ARG A 560 -6.29 14.93 -8.81
CA ARG A 560 -6.72 15.36 -10.15
C ARG A 560 -7.67 16.53 -10.05
N HIS A 561 -7.61 17.40 -11.06
CA HIS A 561 -8.58 18.46 -11.27
C HIS A 561 -8.79 18.57 -12.77
N ASP A 562 -9.66 17.71 -13.28
CA ASP A 562 -10.01 17.62 -14.69
C ASP A 562 -11.54 17.44 -14.83
N ASN A 563 -12.03 17.27 -16.06
CA ASN A 563 -13.46 17.17 -16.35
C ASN A 563 -14.16 15.92 -15.78
N TYR A 564 -13.41 14.98 -15.20
CA TYR A 564 -13.92 13.71 -14.69
C TYR A 564 -13.76 13.62 -13.17
N GLY A 565 -12.65 14.14 -12.63
CA GLY A 565 -12.30 14.04 -11.21
C GLY A 565 -11.83 15.36 -10.62
N VAL A 566 -12.44 15.74 -9.49
CA VAL A 566 -12.05 16.91 -8.70
C VAL A 566 -11.64 16.46 -7.30
N SER A 567 -10.34 16.41 -7.06
CA SER A 567 -9.80 16.20 -5.72
C SER A 567 -10.08 17.42 -4.83
N ALA A 568 -10.45 17.16 -3.58
CA ALA A 568 -10.81 18.20 -2.61
C ALA A 568 -9.60 18.76 -1.83
N GLY A 569 -8.53 17.98 -1.70
CA GLY A 569 -7.36 18.33 -0.89
C GLY A 569 -6.36 19.23 -1.63
N PHE A 570 -5.97 20.32 -0.98
CA PHE A 570 -4.81 21.13 -1.34
C PHE A 570 -3.61 20.71 -0.47
N ASN A 571 -2.39 20.86 -0.98
CA ASN A 571 -1.20 20.72 -0.14
C ASN A 571 -1.03 21.92 0.80
N THR A 572 -0.32 21.73 1.91
CA THR A 572 0.20 22.84 2.73
C THR A 572 1.20 23.64 1.91
N SER A 573 1.02 24.96 1.91
CA SER A 573 1.79 25.91 1.13
C SER A 573 2.74 26.75 1.99
N GLN A 574 3.66 27.46 1.36
CA GLN A 574 4.52 28.44 2.04
C GLN A 574 3.68 29.59 2.61
N ALA A 575 2.57 29.97 1.97
CA ALA A 575 1.68 30.99 2.50
C ALA A 575 1.02 30.54 3.82
N ASP A 576 0.72 29.24 3.97
CA ASP A 576 0.25 28.70 5.25
C ASP A 576 1.33 28.84 6.33
N VAL A 577 2.58 28.51 6.01
CA VAL A 577 3.74 28.64 6.92
C VAL A 577 3.94 30.10 7.32
N ASP A 578 3.94 31.02 6.37
CA ASP A 578 4.15 32.45 6.59
C ASP A 578 3.01 33.05 7.44
N ALA A 579 1.76 32.65 7.17
CA ALA A 579 0.59 33.08 7.95
C ALA A 579 0.72 32.66 9.41
N VAL A 580 1.07 31.39 9.67
CA VAL A 580 1.21 30.87 11.03
C VAL A 580 2.36 31.54 11.77
N GLN A 581 3.51 31.75 11.13
CA GLN A 581 4.63 32.49 11.72
C GLN A 581 4.19 33.90 12.12
N LYS A 582 3.54 34.61 11.20
CA LYS A 582 3.10 35.98 11.44
C LYS A 582 2.03 36.07 12.54
N ILE A 583 1.09 35.13 12.59
CA ILE A 583 0.10 35.03 13.67
C ILE A 583 0.81 34.87 15.02
N ASN A 584 1.78 33.94 15.10
CA ASN A 584 2.50 33.68 16.34
C ASN A 584 3.30 34.91 16.80
N ASP A 585 3.91 35.65 15.87
CA ASP A 585 4.64 36.89 16.16
C ASP A 585 3.70 38.00 16.64
N LEU A 586 2.55 38.18 15.99
CA LEU A 586 1.55 39.19 16.36
C LEU A 586 0.86 38.89 17.69
N ALA A 587 0.67 37.62 18.01
CA ALA A 587 0.14 37.21 19.31
C ALA A 587 1.08 37.64 20.47
N ASN A 588 2.37 37.81 20.20
CA ASN A 588 3.36 38.34 21.15
C ASN A 588 3.28 37.68 22.55
N GLY A 589 3.13 36.35 22.56
CA GLY A 589 3.04 35.54 23.77
C GLY A 589 1.68 35.54 24.48
N GLN A 590 0.67 36.25 23.98
CA GLN A 590 -0.71 36.14 24.48
C GLN A 590 -1.31 34.78 24.11
N ASP A 591 -2.26 34.31 24.91
CA ASP A 591 -3.09 33.15 24.57
C ASP A 591 -4.04 33.50 23.42
N TYR A 592 -4.10 32.63 22.42
CA TYR A 592 -4.93 32.82 21.23
C TYR A 592 -5.40 31.52 20.63
N ILE A 593 -6.48 31.60 19.85
CA ILE A 593 -6.90 30.54 18.94
C ILE A 593 -6.86 31.00 17.49
N VAL A 594 -6.86 30.04 16.57
CA VAL A 594 -6.97 30.30 15.14
C VAL A 594 -8.11 29.47 14.55
N LEU A 595 -8.98 30.12 13.79
CA LEU A 595 -9.98 29.49 12.94
C LEU A 595 -9.41 29.42 11.52
N ALA A 596 -9.11 28.22 11.05
CA ALA A 596 -8.36 27.96 9.81
C ALA A 596 -8.73 26.61 9.19
N ASN A 597 -8.30 26.38 7.94
CA ASN A 597 -8.42 25.06 7.31
C ASN A 597 -7.32 24.08 7.79
N GLN A 598 -7.42 22.82 7.33
CA GLN A 598 -6.47 21.76 7.66
C GLN A 598 -5.02 22.09 7.23
N SER A 599 -4.81 22.75 6.09
CA SER A 599 -3.47 23.07 5.56
C SER A 599 -2.71 24.05 6.46
N THR A 600 -3.38 25.14 6.85
CA THR A 600 -2.82 26.14 7.78
C THR A 600 -2.59 25.53 9.17
N ALA A 601 -3.50 24.68 9.63
CA ALA A 601 -3.34 23.99 10.91
C ALA A 601 -2.19 22.95 10.88
N ALA A 602 -1.96 22.27 9.76
CA ALA A 602 -0.78 21.42 9.55
C ALA A 602 0.53 22.22 9.61
N ALA A 603 0.55 23.43 9.01
CA ALA A 603 1.71 24.31 9.10
C ALA A 603 2.01 24.71 10.56
N ALA A 604 0.99 24.97 11.38
CA ALA A 604 1.15 25.26 12.80
C ALA A 604 1.79 24.11 13.57
N ILE A 605 1.29 22.88 13.37
CA ILE A 605 1.88 21.67 13.97
C ILE A 605 3.32 21.47 13.50
N SER A 606 3.61 21.71 12.22
CA SER A 606 4.96 21.55 11.69
C SER A 606 5.96 22.54 12.28
N LEU A 607 5.54 23.76 12.61
CA LEU A 607 6.41 24.82 13.11
C LEU A 607 6.58 24.77 14.63
N TYR A 608 5.50 24.47 15.33
CA TYR A 608 5.42 24.64 16.79
C TYR A 608 5.05 23.37 17.54
N GLY A 609 4.86 22.25 16.83
CA GLY A 609 4.44 20.99 17.42
C GLY A 609 3.11 21.12 18.16
N PHE A 610 3.03 20.48 19.32
CA PHE A 610 1.87 20.46 20.21
C PHE A 610 1.90 21.61 21.22
N LYS A 611 2.19 22.84 20.76
CA LYS A 611 2.52 24.00 21.61
C LYS A 611 1.53 24.27 22.73
N GLN A 612 0.23 24.31 22.43
CA GLN A 612 -0.80 24.79 23.35
C GLN A 612 -2.12 24.03 23.19
N TYR A 613 -2.71 23.65 24.33
CA TYR A 613 -4.06 23.10 24.43
C TYR A 613 -4.83 23.89 25.50
N TYR A 614 -6.09 24.17 25.21
CA TYR A 614 -7.03 24.77 26.15
C TYR A 614 -7.98 23.69 26.66
N HIS A 615 -8.28 23.72 27.96
CA HIS A 615 -9.16 22.74 28.62
C HIS A 615 -8.79 21.27 28.36
N ASP A 616 -7.48 20.99 28.24
CA ASP A 616 -6.86 19.68 28.01
C ASP A 616 -7.10 19.02 26.63
N ASP A 617 -8.07 19.46 25.81
CA ASP A 617 -8.42 18.80 24.55
C ASP A 617 -8.61 19.73 23.34
N ILE A 618 -8.60 21.06 23.52
CA ILE A 618 -8.75 22.02 22.44
C ILE A 618 -7.38 22.52 21.99
N PHE A 619 -6.86 21.97 20.89
CA PHE A 619 -5.67 22.53 20.25
C PHE A 619 -5.98 23.94 19.74
N TYR A 620 -5.04 24.88 19.90
CA TYR A 620 -5.24 26.29 19.53
C TYR A 620 -5.44 26.54 18.02
N TYR A 621 -5.24 25.52 17.19
CA TYR A 621 -5.67 25.45 15.78
C TYR A 621 -6.71 24.33 15.61
N PRO A 622 -7.55 24.37 14.58
CA PRO A 622 -8.76 23.55 14.51
C PRO A 622 -8.46 22.12 13.99
N ILE A 623 -7.79 21.33 14.82
CA ILE A 623 -7.50 19.91 14.61
C ILE A 623 -7.87 19.18 15.90
N PRO A 624 -8.61 18.05 15.82
CA PRO A 624 -9.09 17.38 14.60
C PRO A 624 -10.26 18.13 13.94
N THR A 625 -10.59 17.78 12.69
CA THR A 625 -11.70 18.39 11.93
C THR A 625 -13.09 18.05 12.46
N GLY A 626 -13.21 17.02 13.31
CA GLY A 626 -14.41 16.76 14.10
C GLY A 626 -14.53 17.65 15.35
N GLY A 627 -13.50 18.44 15.68
CA GLY A 627 -13.43 19.24 16.89
C GLY A 627 -14.25 20.54 16.84
N PRO A 628 -14.56 21.13 18.01
CA PRO A 628 -15.46 22.28 18.10
C PRO A 628 -14.92 23.54 17.41
N LEU A 629 -13.60 23.78 17.44
CA LEU A 629 -13.00 24.91 16.72
C LEU A 629 -13.12 24.78 15.20
N TYR A 630 -13.03 23.56 14.64
CA TYR A 630 -13.20 23.37 13.21
C TYR A 630 -14.64 23.64 12.79
N GLN A 631 -15.62 23.27 13.62
CA GLN A 631 -17.02 23.65 13.37
C GLN A 631 -17.20 25.17 13.36
N LYS A 632 -16.53 25.90 14.28
CA LYS A 632 -16.55 27.38 14.25
C LYS A 632 -15.86 27.96 13.02
N TYR A 633 -14.80 27.35 12.52
CA TYR A 633 -14.23 27.71 11.22
C TYR A 633 -15.25 27.48 10.09
N LEU A 634 -15.95 26.33 10.08
CA LEU A 634 -17.01 26.05 9.10
C LEU A 634 -18.16 27.06 9.18
N ASP A 635 -18.57 27.47 10.38
CA ASP A 635 -19.57 28.52 10.58
C ASP A 635 -19.13 29.84 9.93
N MET A 636 -17.84 30.21 10.05
CA MET A 636 -17.28 31.42 9.44
C MET A 636 -17.18 31.38 7.92
N VAL A 637 -17.08 30.19 7.30
CA VAL A 637 -16.85 30.06 5.84
C VAL A 637 -18.03 29.52 5.04
N ASN A 638 -19.00 28.88 5.69
CA ASN A 638 -20.21 28.37 5.04
C ASN A 638 -21.44 29.25 5.32
N ASN A 639 -21.40 30.03 6.40
CA ASN A 639 -22.42 31.03 6.72
C ASN A 639 -21.80 32.44 6.62
N THR A 640 -22.61 33.47 6.84
CA THR A 640 -22.12 34.85 6.94
C THR A 640 -21.15 34.98 8.13
N PRO A 641 -19.90 35.43 7.92
CA PRO A 641 -18.95 35.69 9.00
C PRO A 641 -19.55 36.63 10.05
N SER A 642 -19.37 36.32 11.33
CA SER A 642 -19.94 37.11 12.42
C SER A 642 -19.02 37.22 13.64
N LEU A 643 -19.12 38.34 14.35
CA LEU A 643 -18.41 38.53 15.62
C LEU A 643 -18.85 37.52 16.69
N ASP A 644 -20.14 37.15 16.70
CA ASP A 644 -20.70 36.16 17.62
C ASP A 644 -20.02 34.79 17.45
N THR A 645 -19.82 34.33 16.21
CA THR A 645 -19.12 33.07 15.94
C THR A 645 -17.68 33.08 16.48
N VAL A 646 -16.95 34.17 16.28
CA VAL A 646 -15.57 34.30 16.78
C VAL A 646 -15.55 34.42 18.32
N GLN A 647 -16.50 35.13 18.91
CA GLN A 647 -16.64 35.24 20.36
C GLN A 647 -16.95 33.89 21.02
N GLN A 648 -17.85 33.09 20.42
CA GLN A 648 -18.12 31.73 20.86
C GLN A 648 -16.88 30.83 20.73
N ALA A 649 -16.09 30.99 19.67
CA ALA A 649 -14.83 30.26 19.54
C ALA A 649 -13.84 30.64 20.65
N MET A 650 -13.72 31.93 20.96
CA MET A 650 -12.92 32.43 22.08
C MET A 650 -13.42 31.91 23.43
N ASP A 651 -14.73 31.80 23.63
CA ASP A 651 -15.34 31.22 24.84
C ASP A 651 -14.99 29.74 25.01
N LEU A 652 -14.97 28.97 23.92
CA LEU A 652 -14.58 27.55 23.97
C LEU A 652 -13.18 27.36 24.55
N ALA A 653 -12.25 28.28 24.30
CA ALA A 653 -10.85 28.20 24.73
C ALA A 653 -10.51 29.11 25.92
N GLY A 654 -11.44 29.95 26.37
CA GLY A 654 -11.20 30.93 27.43
C GLY A 654 -10.18 32.02 27.07
N VAL A 655 -10.05 32.37 25.78
CA VAL A 655 -9.07 33.37 25.30
C VAL A 655 -9.73 34.70 24.92
N ASN A 656 -8.92 35.76 24.81
CA ASN A 656 -9.39 37.09 24.39
C ASN A 656 -8.85 37.53 23.01
N LEU A 657 -8.07 36.66 22.37
CA LEU A 657 -7.48 36.89 21.06
C LEU A 657 -7.81 35.70 20.15
N ALA A 658 -8.40 35.98 19.00
CA ALA A 658 -8.64 34.99 17.96
C ALA A 658 -8.15 35.51 16.61
N TYR A 659 -7.63 34.59 15.81
CA TYR A 659 -7.35 34.83 14.40
C TYR A 659 -8.30 34.01 13.54
N PHE A 660 -8.69 34.55 12.40
CA PHE A 660 -9.37 33.80 11.35
C PHE A 660 -8.53 33.88 10.09
N ALA A 661 -8.13 32.73 9.55
CA ALA A 661 -7.31 32.63 8.35
C ALA A 661 -8.10 31.97 7.23
N ILE A 662 -8.17 32.63 6.08
CA ILE A 662 -8.87 32.16 4.88
C ILE A 662 -7.91 32.14 3.69
N SER A 663 -7.86 31.01 3.00
CA SER A 663 -7.08 30.86 1.77
C SER A 663 -7.87 31.35 0.55
N ASP A 664 -7.16 31.89 -0.43
CA ASP A 664 -7.73 32.40 -1.70
C ASP A 664 -8.47 31.33 -2.53
N TYR A 665 -8.07 30.07 -2.39
CA TYR A 665 -8.67 28.95 -3.09
C TYR A 665 -10.00 28.48 -2.50
N TRP A 666 -10.45 29.05 -1.37
CA TRP A 666 -11.76 28.74 -0.82
C TRP A 666 -12.85 29.30 -1.74
N TRP A 667 -13.92 28.54 -1.97
CA TRP A 667 -14.87 28.79 -3.05
C TRP A 667 -15.55 30.18 -3.00
N ASP A 668 -15.73 30.74 -1.80
CA ASP A 668 -16.30 32.08 -1.58
C ASP A 668 -15.32 33.06 -0.90
N ALA A 669 -14.01 32.82 -1.04
CA ALA A 669 -12.97 33.57 -0.31
C ALA A 669 -13.13 35.10 -0.46
N ASN A 670 -13.42 35.60 -1.66
CA ASN A 670 -13.53 37.04 -1.92
C ASN A 670 -14.66 37.69 -1.11
N ASN A 671 -15.84 37.08 -1.04
CA ASN A 671 -16.97 37.61 -0.28
C ASN A 671 -16.73 37.49 1.23
N ILE A 672 -16.21 36.33 1.68
CA ILE A 672 -15.82 36.10 3.07
C ILE A 672 -14.81 37.16 3.53
N ILE A 673 -13.78 37.44 2.71
CA ILE A 673 -12.77 38.44 3.00
C ILE A 673 -13.39 39.83 3.09
N ALA A 674 -14.23 40.21 2.11
CA ALA A 674 -14.86 41.53 2.09
C ALA A 674 -15.75 41.76 3.32
N GLN A 675 -16.55 40.76 3.71
CA GLN A 675 -17.43 40.84 4.88
C GLN A 675 -16.63 40.85 6.19
N THR A 676 -15.63 40.00 6.32
CA THR A 676 -14.80 39.90 7.53
C THR A 676 -14.00 41.18 7.79
N LYS A 677 -13.53 41.88 6.75
CA LYS A 677 -12.85 43.18 6.87
C LYS A 677 -13.68 44.24 7.59
N LEU A 678 -15.01 44.13 7.57
CA LEU A 678 -15.92 45.07 8.25
C LEU A 678 -16.06 44.77 9.75
N LEU A 679 -15.66 43.57 10.18
CA LEU A 679 -15.88 43.06 11.54
C LEU A 679 -14.60 43.05 12.39
N THR A 680 -13.44 42.92 11.74
CA THR A 680 -12.14 42.66 12.38
C THR A 680 -11.51 43.91 13.00
N ASN A 681 -10.63 43.72 14.00
CA ASN A 681 -9.82 44.81 14.55
C ASN A 681 -8.64 45.19 13.64
N SER A 682 -8.03 44.19 13.01
CA SER A 682 -6.87 44.36 12.13
C SER A 682 -6.79 43.16 11.17
N TRP A 683 -6.14 43.31 10.01
CA TRP A 683 -5.93 42.19 9.10
C TRP A 683 -4.63 42.35 8.33
N PHE A 684 -4.10 41.23 7.86
CA PHE A 684 -2.98 41.20 6.94
C PHE A 684 -3.16 40.10 5.90
N THR A 685 -2.40 40.19 4.82
CA THR A 685 -2.33 39.16 3.80
C THR A 685 -0.87 38.73 3.67
N THR A 686 -0.66 37.44 3.44
CA THR A 686 0.68 36.89 3.15
C THR A 686 1.27 37.52 1.88
N PRO A 687 2.61 37.54 1.70
CA PRO A 687 3.27 38.26 0.61
C PRO A 687 2.74 37.96 -0.80
N ASN A 688 2.26 36.74 -1.04
CA ASN A 688 1.73 36.31 -2.33
C ASN A 688 0.20 36.47 -2.48
N GLY A 689 -0.48 37.03 -1.48
CA GLY A 689 -1.94 37.20 -1.53
C GLY A 689 -2.76 35.98 -1.09
N SER A 690 -2.15 34.80 -0.97
CA SER A 690 -2.87 33.52 -0.95
C SER A 690 -3.56 33.16 0.37
N VAL A 691 -3.15 33.76 1.48
CA VAL A 691 -3.82 33.61 2.78
C VAL A 691 -4.03 34.99 3.38
N THR A 692 -5.29 35.29 3.72
CA THR A 692 -5.68 36.50 4.45
C THR A 692 -6.04 36.14 5.87
N VAL A 693 -5.50 36.89 6.83
CA VAL A 693 -5.67 36.66 8.26
C VAL A 693 -6.29 37.89 8.90
N PHE A 694 -7.28 37.64 9.75
CA PHE A 694 -8.06 38.62 10.47
C PHE A 694 -7.85 38.47 11.97
N GLU A 695 -7.68 39.57 12.67
CA GLU A 695 -7.46 39.63 14.11
C GLU A 695 -8.73 40.09 14.83
N PHE A 696 -9.10 39.37 15.89
CA PHE A 696 -10.25 39.68 16.73
C PHE A 696 -9.82 39.77 18.20
N ARG A 697 -10.18 40.87 18.84
CA ARG A 697 -9.97 41.14 20.26
C ARG A 697 -11.30 41.46 20.93
N ARG A 698 -11.44 41.00 22.17
CA ARG A 698 -12.55 41.38 23.05
C ARG A 698 -12.42 42.79 23.59
#